data_AF-A0A8U7N8I3-F1
#
_entry.id   AF-A0A8U7N8I3-F1
#
_cell.length_a   1.000
_cell.length_b   1.000
_cell.length_c   1.000
_cell.angle_alpha   90.00
_cell.angle_beta   90.00
_cell.angle_gamma   90.00
#
_symmetry.space_group_name_H-M   'P 1'
#
loop_
_entity.id
_entity.type
_entity.pdbx_description
1 polymer ?
#
loop_
_entity_poly.entity_id
_entity_poly.type
_entity_poly.pdbx_seq_one_letter_code
_entity_poly.pdbx_strand_id
1 'polypeptide(L)'
;MVSFFPNILHQENSDRVLCANSSHNSLSLSLFLFWESESAVCASVQSASQEQFLEVARGQTSPCSLTFGQFACAQGAWLQDLQDDFLISLYSCLASKPATAVDPEYSILFFSKYDAKKLLASLTMFSQRFSHVPLSLEWSLILMNGLWERMLRVPGIESPPVLAQWVHEGLEPFLVEPKVFGCLRAKDVSCEEFQLVVAALDGIYSQLPVEEQRNLYTGIKHFLIQDESSQKCYSEAIPGLNSTAWFRNYLGSFLEHATMEDLQLFGDEPTLQKFARDPVDVEMVRNLTLLRDTARYYTFLLTSAPGFPLSSLPDRFICSLSPSAVRNLSREEALGVAQRLGKSCPWTKGMPGKRAPSSLAAQELQVASFLVRNLEDFSPAVLGALGQAALGLSVSSIQNSIPEEYLEAALPALGSVRGWKAEQSRAIVNKLLGSGYQILDGQSLAQLGSLVGGLNSSTLWSLPPKVVLEALQLPGFTQHMDLLPSALKRTLVEKVSSSVGHPAELVKLIPSALASYIPKSLLVFGEEKPNVQDLNNKPWTREQAAMFFSDVVKAEPDFSRLSQSVLQGFTCAAASAVGAERFQELAKVMRKKNVRLGQDQLSCLLKMVTLHGIPKDLDSYPKDLLLFLSPSDYAATGSCSQFFINVGKANVDVLPREAPRRQQLLLEALACLKIPGTQINEENAEILGRLVCDLGGEYIRSSGGSLLKDLSQCGSFLPDQEEAIRDVISSGNTTFGPPAAWSAFTLSELSGLIPVLGHSILQQIPKNALTTWLRNFAWDSPLSRAELGTVVGELLPRRHKRADGCPPDKEITEAVLNNDLMPAFYSPEELHACLRNVSLENHLSQLPTYPFSVPQLAVLKEYLDEMYPNGYPESLLSNLSPFLPLITPEEISTWKISSADTLAAFLKNEPSDSLASAAIKRYVGLGNALNATALNAIGKRYVCLLNATELKAIDPPSLKLASLDPSACSQETKDILYEKAKKAFSDQHHLPAYYQLILPYLGSAPAADLKALSKGNVNMNVSTFVTLRRESLMSLTPSEVQGLLGMNLPELAQWQYRTPVREWIQVQKQSELDKLHIGLTGGMQEGYINIITPKFPAVSSAPLGTVAMAFHLLHALLLSFLMVSILS
;
A
#
# COMPACT_ATOMS: atom_id res chain seq x y z
N MET A 1 -4.07 39.57 -25.06
CA MET A 1 -5.01 39.25 -26.15
C MET A 1 -4.20 38.79 -27.35
N VAL A 2 -4.48 37.57 -27.80
CA VAL A 2 -3.99 36.87 -29.01
C VAL A 2 -2.48 36.58 -29.09
N SER A 3 -2.06 35.49 -28.45
CA SER A 3 -1.05 34.52 -28.94
C SER A 3 -0.89 33.41 -27.89
N PHE A 4 -0.54 32.20 -28.32
CA PHE A 4 -0.46 30.93 -27.55
C PHE A 4 -1.71 30.03 -27.50
N PHE A 5 -2.12 29.56 -28.68
CA PHE A 5 -2.68 28.21 -28.87
C PHE A 5 -2.13 27.66 -30.19
N PRO A 6 -1.02 26.90 -30.21
CA PRO A 6 -0.70 26.09 -31.40
C PRO A 6 -0.58 24.59 -31.13
N ASN A 7 -0.29 24.12 -29.90
CA ASN A 7 0.15 22.74 -29.71
C ASN A 7 -0.95 21.71 -29.35
N ILE A 8 -2.14 22.13 -28.95
CA ILE A 8 -3.31 21.22 -28.82
C ILE A 8 -4.04 21.09 -30.17
N LEU A 9 -4.13 22.19 -30.93
CA LEU A 9 -4.69 22.20 -32.27
C LEU A 9 -3.85 21.41 -33.29
N HIS A 10 -2.53 21.26 -33.09
CA HIS A 10 -1.70 20.51 -34.03
C HIS A 10 -1.93 18.99 -33.97
N GLN A 11 -2.30 18.44 -32.81
CA GLN A 11 -2.54 17.01 -32.63
C GLN A 11 -4.00 16.64 -32.91
N GLU A 12 -4.97 17.50 -32.52
CA GLU A 12 -6.36 17.38 -32.99
C GLU A 12 -6.48 17.56 -34.52
N ASN A 13 -5.70 18.45 -35.14
CA ASN A 13 -5.69 18.56 -36.60
C ASN A 13 -5.01 17.35 -37.27
N SER A 14 -4.02 16.71 -36.66
CA SER A 14 -3.40 15.51 -37.25
C SER A 14 -4.34 14.29 -37.20
N ASP A 15 -5.12 14.13 -36.13
CA ASP A 15 -6.12 13.07 -36.00
C ASP A 15 -7.36 13.36 -36.89
N ARG A 16 -7.77 14.63 -37.05
CA ARG A 16 -8.79 15.04 -38.05
C ARG A 16 -8.34 14.82 -39.50
N VAL A 17 -7.05 14.91 -39.79
CA VAL A 17 -6.50 14.66 -41.14
C VAL A 17 -6.56 13.17 -41.50
N LEU A 18 -6.51 12.26 -40.52
CA LEU A 18 -6.66 10.82 -40.75
C LEU A 18 -8.13 10.38 -40.86
N CYS A 19 -9.08 11.05 -40.19
CA CYS A 19 -10.52 10.81 -40.35
C CYS A 19 -11.07 11.67 -41.51
N ALA A 20 -10.97 11.23 -42.76
CA ALA A 20 -11.45 12.00 -43.91
C ALA A 20 -12.96 12.36 -43.80
N ASN A 21 -13.25 13.66 -43.76
CA ASN A 21 -14.60 14.26 -43.72
C ASN A 21 -15.24 14.19 -45.11
N SER A 22 -16.28 13.36 -45.29
CA SER A 22 -17.17 13.48 -46.45
C SER A 22 -18.27 14.50 -46.16
N SER A 23 -18.16 15.66 -46.81
CA SER A 23 -19.21 16.68 -47.00
C SER A 23 -19.58 17.62 -45.85
N HIS A 24 -19.29 18.91 -46.06
CA HIS A 24 -20.11 20.00 -45.56
C HIS A 24 -21.46 20.02 -46.31
N ASN A 25 -22.55 20.12 -45.53
CA ASN A 25 -23.88 20.66 -45.84
C ASN A 25 -24.85 19.92 -46.80
N SER A 26 -26.01 19.62 -46.20
CA SER A 26 -27.37 19.60 -46.76
C SER A 26 -27.81 18.41 -47.62
N LEU A 27 -28.73 17.63 -47.01
CA LEU A 27 -29.74 16.80 -47.66
C LEU A 27 -30.45 17.58 -48.78
N SER A 28 -30.05 17.35 -50.03
CA SER A 28 -30.93 17.18 -51.21
C SER A 28 -30.18 17.21 -52.55
N LEU A 29 -28.84 17.25 -52.59
CA LEU A 29 -28.08 17.41 -53.85
C LEU A 29 -26.80 16.56 -53.98
N SER A 30 -26.59 15.57 -53.12
CA SER A 30 -25.36 14.76 -53.04
C SER A 30 -25.40 13.40 -53.76
N LEU A 31 -26.42 13.13 -54.59
CA LEU A 31 -26.40 12.00 -55.55
C LEU A 31 -25.42 12.22 -56.73
N PHE A 32 -24.67 13.33 -56.75
CA PHE A 32 -23.80 13.72 -57.86
C PHE A 32 -22.37 14.16 -57.48
N LEU A 33 -21.94 14.03 -56.21
CA LEU A 33 -20.58 14.41 -55.78
C LEU A 33 -19.81 13.27 -55.07
N PHE A 34 -20.21 12.02 -55.27
CA PHE A 34 -19.30 10.89 -55.07
C PHE A 34 -18.53 10.67 -56.37
N TRP A 35 -17.37 11.31 -56.47
CA TRP A 35 -16.17 10.87 -57.21
C TRP A 35 -15.23 12.08 -57.30
N GLU A 36 -14.22 12.14 -56.42
CA GLU A 36 -12.91 12.15 -57.06
C GLU A 36 -12.89 10.88 -57.89
N SER A 37 -12.85 11.04 -59.22
CA SER A 37 -12.92 9.88 -60.09
C SER A 37 -11.90 8.84 -59.66
N GLU A 38 -12.18 7.55 -59.79
CA GLU A 38 -11.16 6.52 -59.54
C GLU A 38 -9.85 6.88 -60.27
N SER A 39 -9.95 7.52 -61.44
CA SER A 39 -8.85 8.12 -62.19
C SER A 39 -8.09 9.26 -61.49
N ALA A 40 -8.72 10.06 -60.64
CA ALA A 40 -8.08 11.12 -59.85
C ALA A 40 -7.27 10.55 -58.68
N VAL A 41 -7.89 9.69 -57.86
CA VAL A 41 -7.22 9.02 -56.72
C VAL A 41 -6.05 8.15 -57.20
N CYS A 42 -6.22 7.48 -58.34
CA CYS A 42 -5.21 6.59 -58.91
C CYS A 42 -4.21 7.26 -59.86
N ALA A 43 -4.30 8.58 -60.10
CA ALA A 43 -3.48 9.28 -61.09
C ALA A 43 -1.97 9.19 -60.80
N SER A 44 -1.59 9.14 -59.52
CA SER A 44 -0.20 9.08 -59.04
C SER A 44 0.30 7.65 -58.77
N VAL A 45 -0.55 6.63 -58.93
CA VAL A 45 -0.25 5.24 -58.58
C VAL A 45 0.22 4.46 -59.80
N GLN A 46 1.40 3.84 -59.72
CA GLN A 46 1.89 2.94 -60.77
C GLN A 46 1.04 1.66 -60.83
N SER A 47 0.35 1.39 -61.94
CA SER A 47 -0.51 0.21 -62.11
C SER A 47 0.29 -1.11 -62.04
N ALA A 48 -0.16 -2.04 -61.19
CA ALA A 48 0.35 -3.41 -61.17
C ALA A 48 -0.17 -4.21 -62.39
N SER A 49 0.60 -5.20 -62.87
CA SER A 49 0.11 -6.08 -63.96
C SER A 49 -0.97 -7.03 -63.43
N GLN A 50 -1.91 -7.41 -64.30
CA GLN A 50 -2.99 -8.35 -63.94
C GLN A 50 -2.43 -9.70 -63.43
N GLU A 51 -1.36 -10.19 -64.05
CA GLU A 51 -0.69 -11.44 -63.66
C GLU A 51 -0.10 -11.33 -62.25
N GLN A 52 0.62 -10.23 -61.96
CA GLN A 52 1.20 -9.99 -60.63
C GLN A 52 0.13 -9.88 -59.54
N PHE A 53 -0.99 -9.19 -59.82
CA PHE A 53 -2.08 -9.07 -58.86
C PHE A 53 -2.74 -10.44 -58.59
N LEU A 54 -3.00 -11.22 -59.64
CA LEU A 54 -3.65 -12.53 -59.49
C LEU A 54 -2.76 -13.58 -58.80
N GLU A 55 -1.43 -13.51 -58.97
CA GLU A 55 -0.48 -14.32 -58.19
C GLU A 55 -0.57 -14.01 -56.70
N VAL A 56 -0.65 -12.72 -56.33
CA VAL A 56 -0.83 -12.29 -54.94
C VAL A 56 -2.21 -12.69 -54.41
N ALA A 57 -3.27 -12.45 -55.19
CA ALA A 57 -4.65 -12.75 -54.79
C ALA A 57 -4.87 -14.24 -54.50
N ARG A 58 -4.18 -15.12 -55.24
CA ARG A 58 -4.23 -16.58 -55.07
C ARG A 58 -3.22 -17.12 -54.06
N GLY A 59 -2.49 -16.27 -53.34
CA GLY A 59 -1.52 -16.66 -52.31
C GLY A 59 -0.23 -17.29 -52.86
N GLN A 60 0.08 -17.10 -54.14
CA GLN A 60 1.29 -17.63 -54.77
C GLN A 60 2.52 -16.74 -54.48
N THR A 61 2.29 -15.45 -54.24
CA THR A 61 3.31 -14.45 -53.89
C THR A 61 2.86 -13.59 -52.71
N SER A 62 3.80 -12.99 -51.97
CA SER A 62 3.49 -12.19 -50.78
C SER A 62 2.72 -10.90 -51.14
N PRO A 63 1.66 -10.55 -50.38
CA PRO A 63 0.96 -9.27 -50.54
C PRO A 63 1.85 -8.04 -50.34
N CYS A 64 3.01 -8.20 -49.69
CA CYS A 64 3.95 -7.10 -49.46
C CYS A 64 4.64 -6.63 -50.76
N SER A 65 4.50 -7.39 -51.86
CA SER A 65 5.06 -7.06 -53.17
C SER A 65 4.35 -5.89 -53.88
N LEU A 66 3.13 -5.54 -53.44
CA LEU A 66 2.34 -4.43 -53.96
C LEU A 66 2.13 -3.36 -52.87
N THR A 67 1.94 -2.11 -53.28
CA THR A 67 1.58 -1.01 -52.36
C THR A 67 0.08 -0.98 -52.10
N PHE A 68 -0.36 -0.36 -51.00
CA PHE A 68 -1.79 -0.25 -50.69
C PHE A 68 -2.56 0.53 -51.78
N GLY A 69 -1.96 1.59 -52.34
CA GLY A 69 -2.52 2.29 -53.49
C GLY A 69 -2.68 1.40 -54.72
N GLN A 70 -1.75 0.48 -54.98
CA GLN A 70 -1.87 -0.49 -56.08
C GLN A 70 -3.03 -1.47 -55.89
N PHE A 71 -3.29 -1.89 -54.64
CA PHE A 71 -4.48 -2.69 -54.33
C PHE A 71 -5.78 -1.88 -54.50
N ALA A 72 -5.81 -0.63 -54.02
CA ALA A 72 -6.97 0.25 -54.14
C ALA A 72 -7.33 0.57 -55.61
N CYS A 73 -6.31 0.77 -56.44
CA CYS A 73 -6.42 1.12 -57.85
C CYS A 73 -6.51 -0.08 -58.81
N ALA A 74 -6.58 -1.31 -58.28
CA ALA A 74 -6.81 -2.50 -59.09
C ALA A 74 -8.25 -2.56 -59.62
N GLN A 75 -8.45 -3.31 -60.70
CA GLN A 75 -9.79 -3.54 -61.24
C GLN A 75 -10.64 -4.33 -60.24
N GLY A 76 -11.90 -3.90 -60.02
CA GLY A 76 -12.80 -4.53 -59.07
C GLY A 76 -13.05 -6.02 -59.30
N ALA A 77 -12.94 -6.48 -60.55
CA ALA A 77 -13.05 -7.90 -60.89
C ALA A 77 -11.93 -8.75 -60.25
N TRP A 78 -10.72 -8.20 -60.08
CA TRP A 78 -9.59 -8.93 -59.53
C TRP A 78 -9.68 -9.10 -58.02
N LEU A 79 -10.30 -8.14 -57.33
CA LEU A 79 -10.55 -8.21 -55.88
C LEU A 79 -11.45 -9.40 -55.48
N GLN A 80 -12.20 -9.95 -56.44
CA GLN A 80 -13.05 -11.12 -56.21
C GLN A 80 -12.26 -12.43 -56.10
N ASP A 81 -11.01 -12.46 -56.55
CA ASP A 81 -10.12 -13.63 -56.46
C ASP A 81 -9.26 -13.64 -55.19
N LEU A 82 -9.41 -12.64 -54.31
CA LEU A 82 -8.72 -12.59 -53.01
C LEU A 82 -9.18 -13.74 -52.10
N GLN A 83 -8.23 -14.42 -51.45
CA GLN A 83 -8.52 -15.42 -50.42
C GLN A 83 -9.11 -14.80 -49.16
N ASP A 84 -9.85 -15.60 -48.38
CA ASP A 84 -10.50 -15.14 -47.15
C ASP A 84 -9.50 -14.67 -46.07
N ASP A 85 -8.25 -15.17 -46.08
CA ASP A 85 -7.19 -14.74 -45.15
C ASP A 85 -6.36 -13.55 -45.65
N PHE A 86 -6.69 -12.99 -46.82
CA PHE A 86 -5.89 -11.96 -47.47
C PHE A 86 -5.67 -10.72 -46.59
N LEU A 87 -6.70 -10.27 -45.86
CA LEU A 87 -6.59 -9.09 -44.97
C LEU A 87 -5.57 -9.29 -43.84
N ILE A 88 -5.40 -10.52 -43.35
CA ILE A 88 -4.40 -10.85 -42.32
C ILE A 88 -2.99 -10.63 -42.87
N SER A 89 -2.74 -11.17 -44.07
CA SER A 89 -1.46 -11.08 -44.75
C SER A 89 -1.16 -9.65 -45.18
N LEU A 90 -2.16 -8.92 -45.69
CA LEU A 90 -2.03 -7.51 -46.05
C LEU A 90 -1.71 -6.64 -44.83
N TYR A 91 -2.44 -6.78 -43.73
CA TYR A 91 -2.20 -6.00 -42.52
C TYR A 91 -0.79 -6.23 -41.95
N SER A 92 -0.32 -7.48 -41.94
CA SER A 92 1.04 -7.81 -41.51
C SER A 92 2.12 -7.09 -42.34
N CYS A 93 1.86 -6.86 -43.63
CA CYS A 93 2.72 -6.06 -44.50
C CYS A 93 2.65 -4.56 -44.18
N LEU A 94 1.45 -4.04 -43.93
CA LEU A 94 1.20 -2.61 -43.68
C LEU A 94 1.72 -2.17 -42.32
N ALA A 95 1.46 -2.93 -41.26
CA ALA A 95 1.83 -2.60 -39.88
C ALA A 95 3.34 -2.42 -39.67
N SER A 96 4.18 -3.01 -40.54
CA SER A 96 5.64 -2.84 -40.52
C SER A 96 6.14 -1.52 -41.15
N LYS A 97 5.25 -0.72 -41.76
CA LYS A 97 5.56 0.50 -42.51
C LYS A 97 4.92 1.73 -41.85
N PRO A 98 5.55 2.92 -41.94
CA PRO A 98 4.97 4.16 -41.41
C PRO A 98 3.71 4.54 -42.20
N ALA A 99 2.61 4.85 -41.50
CA ALA A 99 1.32 5.17 -42.10
C ALA A 99 1.28 6.56 -42.78
N THR A 100 2.22 7.45 -42.46
CA THR A 100 2.32 8.82 -42.98
C THR A 100 2.54 8.92 -44.51
N ALA A 101 2.71 7.79 -45.19
CA ALA A 101 2.94 7.70 -46.64
C ALA A 101 1.72 7.21 -47.43
N VAL A 102 0.56 7.00 -46.79
CA VAL A 102 -0.63 6.41 -47.43
C VAL A 102 -1.83 7.34 -47.29
N ASP A 103 -2.45 7.64 -48.43
CA ASP A 103 -3.68 8.43 -48.50
C ASP A 103 -4.87 7.63 -47.93
N PRO A 104 -5.62 8.14 -46.92
CA PRO A 104 -6.82 7.50 -46.40
C PRO A 104 -7.86 7.17 -47.49
N GLU A 105 -7.88 7.91 -48.60
CA GLU A 105 -8.79 7.66 -49.73
C GLU A 105 -8.55 6.31 -50.41
N TYR A 106 -7.32 5.77 -50.35
CA TYR A 106 -7.03 4.43 -50.86
C TYR A 106 -7.80 3.34 -50.10
N SER A 107 -8.00 3.52 -48.79
CA SER A 107 -8.78 2.59 -47.98
C SER A 107 -10.25 2.57 -48.42
N ILE A 108 -10.84 3.76 -48.58
CA ILE A 108 -12.22 3.92 -49.02
C ILE A 108 -12.39 3.30 -50.42
N LEU A 109 -11.49 3.60 -51.36
CA LEU A 109 -11.54 3.07 -52.72
C LEU A 109 -11.39 1.55 -52.73
N PHE A 110 -10.45 0.99 -51.98
CA PHE A 110 -10.21 -0.45 -51.88
C PHE A 110 -11.46 -1.20 -51.38
N PHE A 111 -11.99 -0.81 -50.22
CA PHE A 111 -13.14 -1.49 -49.63
C PHE A 111 -14.43 -1.26 -50.40
N SER A 112 -14.57 -0.14 -51.11
CA SER A 112 -15.77 0.12 -51.95
C SER A 112 -15.96 -0.90 -53.08
N LYS A 113 -14.86 -1.49 -53.58
CA LYS A 113 -14.86 -2.48 -54.67
C LYS A 113 -14.89 -3.93 -54.19
N TYR A 114 -14.70 -4.17 -52.89
CA TYR A 114 -14.70 -5.52 -52.29
C TYR A 114 -16.13 -6.02 -52.10
N ASP A 115 -16.47 -7.24 -52.54
CA ASP A 115 -17.82 -7.80 -52.29
C ASP A 115 -18.13 -7.89 -50.79
N ALA A 116 -19.34 -7.48 -50.37
CA ALA A 116 -19.66 -7.35 -48.96
C ALA A 116 -19.71 -8.68 -48.21
N LYS A 117 -20.16 -9.78 -48.84
CA LYS A 117 -20.22 -11.10 -48.20
C LYS A 117 -18.83 -11.69 -48.05
N LYS A 118 -17.99 -11.56 -49.08
CA LYS A 118 -16.58 -11.97 -49.02
C LYS A 118 -15.78 -11.14 -48.03
N LEU A 119 -16.03 -9.82 -48.00
CA LEU A 119 -15.37 -8.93 -47.05
C LEU A 119 -15.71 -9.31 -45.61
N LEU A 120 -16.99 -9.58 -45.31
CA LEU A 120 -17.38 -10.05 -43.97
C LEU A 120 -16.66 -11.35 -43.61
N ALA A 121 -16.63 -12.36 -44.50
CA ALA A 121 -15.91 -13.61 -44.25
C ALA A 121 -14.41 -13.38 -44.01
N SER A 122 -13.79 -12.46 -44.77
CA SER A 122 -12.38 -12.10 -44.59
C SER A 122 -12.13 -11.36 -43.28
N LEU A 123 -13.05 -10.48 -42.89
CA LEU A 123 -13.01 -9.77 -41.61
C LEU A 123 -13.24 -10.72 -40.43
N THR A 124 -14.06 -11.75 -40.59
CA THR A 124 -14.23 -12.79 -39.56
C THR A 124 -12.93 -13.53 -39.28
N MET A 125 -12.20 -13.92 -40.33
CA MET A 125 -10.87 -14.52 -40.16
C MET A 125 -9.87 -13.53 -39.57
N PHE A 126 -9.92 -12.27 -40.00
CA PHE A 126 -9.08 -11.20 -39.43
C PHE A 126 -9.33 -11.02 -37.93
N SER A 127 -10.60 -10.93 -37.53
CA SER A 127 -11.01 -10.79 -36.14
C SER A 127 -10.54 -11.97 -35.30
N GLN A 128 -10.70 -13.21 -35.77
CA GLN A 128 -10.18 -14.39 -35.08
C GLN A 128 -8.67 -14.37 -34.88
N ARG A 129 -7.90 -13.74 -35.79
CA ARG A 129 -6.44 -13.66 -35.70
C ARG A 129 -5.95 -12.54 -34.80
N PHE A 130 -6.62 -11.39 -34.81
CA PHE A 130 -6.19 -10.16 -34.13
C PHE A 130 -7.03 -9.78 -32.92
N SER A 131 -8.05 -10.56 -32.57
CA SER A 131 -8.72 -10.44 -31.28
C SER A 131 -7.67 -10.54 -30.16
N HIS A 132 -7.70 -9.60 -29.22
CA HIS A 132 -6.74 -9.47 -28.12
C HIS A 132 -5.29 -9.12 -28.52
N VAL A 133 -5.06 -8.70 -29.78
CA VAL A 133 -3.76 -8.20 -30.25
C VAL A 133 -3.90 -6.71 -30.57
N PRO A 134 -3.12 -5.82 -29.91
CA PRO A 134 -3.21 -4.39 -30.20
C PRO A 134 -2.79 -4.12 -31.64
N LEU A 135 -3.70 -3.57 -32.42
CA LEU A 135 -3.44 -3.09 -33.76
C LEU A 135 -2.71 -1.73 -33.70
N SER A 136 -1.87 -1.44 -34.69
CA SER A 136 -1.34 -0.08 -34.92
C SER A 136 -2.48 0.93 -35.05
N LEU A 137 -2.51 1.92 -34.16
CA LEU A 137 -3.49 3.01 -34.14
C LEU A 137 -3.69 3.65 -35.52
N GLU A 138 -2.60 4.00 -36.19
CA GLU A 138 -2.64 4.71 -37.47
C GLU A 138 -3.29 3.85 -38.57
N TRP A 139 -2.94 2.57 -38.65
CA TRP A 139 -3.53 1.63 -39.61
C TRP A 139 -4.96 1.24 -39.25
N SER A 140 -5.29 1.17 -37.96
CA SER A 140 -6.66 0.97 -37.50
C SER A 140 -7.57 2.09 -37.98
N LEU A 141 -7.15 3.35 -37.83
CA LEU A 141 -7.91 4.51 -38.30
C LEU A 141 -8.08 4.49 -39.83
N ILE A 142 -6.99 4.25 -40.58
CA ILE A 142 -7.02 4.21 -42.06
C ILE A 142 -7.95 3.10 -42.58
N LEU A 143 -7.81 1.87 -42.08
CA LEU A 143 -8.63 0.75 -42.53
C LEU A 143 -10.09 0.94 -42.11
N MET A 144 -10.34 1.40 -40.88
CA MET A 144 -11.70 1.66 -40.41
C MET A 144 -12.45 2.68 -41.24
N ASN A 145 -11.77 3.71 -41.75
CA ASN A 145 -12.44 4.68 -42.62
C ASN A 145 -13.07 4.03 -43.85
N GLY A 146 -12.37 3.12 -44.53
CA GLY A 146 -12.91 2.45 -45.72
C GLY A 146 -13.87 1.31 -45.37
N LEU A 147 -13.61 0.58 -44.28
CA LEU A 147 -14.51 -0.47 -43.78
C LEU A 147 -15.87 0.08 -43.35
N TRP A 148 -15.89 1.22 -42.65
CA TRP A 148 -17.11 1.89 -42.21
C TRP A 148 -17.99 2.32 -43.39
N GLU A 149 -17.40 3.00 -44.38
CA GLU A 149 -18.10 3.40 -45.61
C GLU A 149 -18.66 2.21 -46.38
N ARG A 150 -17.94 1.09 -46.40
CA ARG A 150 -18.41 -0.14 -47.06
C ARG A 150 -19.57 -0.77 -46.30
N MET A 151 -19.48 -0.84 -44.97
CA MET A 151 -20.53 -1.38 -44.10
C MET A 151 -21.85 -0.63 -44.30
N LEU A 152 -21.83 0.71 -44.34
CA LEU A 152 -23.03 1.53 -44.56
C LEU A 152 -23.73 1.27 -45.90
N ARG A 153 -23.02 0.72 -46.91
CA ARG A 153 -23.58 0.39 -48.22
C ARG A 153 -24.12 -1.05 -48.30
N VAL A 154 -24.08 -1.81 -47.21
CA VAL A 154 -24.60 -3.18 -47.15
C VAL A 154 -26.14 -3.15 -47.05
N PRO A 155 -26.87 -3.82 -47.96
CA PRO A 155 -28.33 -3.86 -47.88
C PRO A 155 -28.81 -4.46 -46.55
N GLY A 156 -29.65 -3.73 -45.82
CA GLY A 156 -30.19 -4.18 -44.54
C GLY A 156 -29.25 -4.01 -43.35
N ILE A 157 -28.17 -3.22 -43.47
CA ILE A 157 -27.25 -2.93 -42.36
C ILE A 157 -27.94 -2.26 -41.17
N GLU A 158 -29.03 -1.52 -41.39
CA GLU A 158 -29.86 -0.92 -40.34
C GLU A 158 -30.59 -1.96 -39.47
N SER A 159 -30.66 -3.23 -39.91
CA SER A 159 -31.25 -4.29 -39.11
C SER A 159 -30.28 -4.75 -38.00
N PRO A 160 -30.72 -4.82 -36.72
CA PRO A 160 -29.86 -5.19 -35.61
C PRO A 160 -29.07 -6.51 -35.80
N PRO A 161 -29.63 -7.59 -36.40
CA PRO A 161 -28.87 -8.82 -36.61
C PRO A 161 -27.71 -8.67 -37.59
N VAL A 162 -27.88 -7.88 -38.65
CA VAL A 162 -26.85 -7.69 -39.69
C VAL A 162 -25.75 -6.76 -39.16
N LEU A 163 -26.13 -5.68 -38.47
CA LEU A 163 -25.15 -4.78 -37.83
C LEU A 163 -24.36 -5.49 -36.75
N ALA A 164 -25.03 -6.23 -35.87
CA ALA A 164 -24.38 -6.97 -34.79
C ALA A 164 -23.37 -7.99 -35.34
N GLN A 165 -23.71 -8.67 -36.45
CA GLN A 165 -22.79 -9.59 -37.11
C GLN A 165 -21.53 -8.87 -37.62
N TRP A 166 -21.67 -7.71 -38.26
CA TRP A 166 -20.52 -6.94 -38.76
C TRP A 166 -19.64 -6.37 -37.62
N VAL A 167 -20.28 -5.84 -36.59
CA VAL A 167 -19.58 -5.25 -35.43
C VAL A 167 -18.87 -6.33 -34.61
N HIS A 168 -19.55 -7.46 -34.32
CA HIS A 168 -18.99 -8.55 -33.53
C HIS A 168 -17.98 -9.39 -34.30
N GLU A 169 -18.35 -9.89 -35.49
CA GLU A 169 -17.51 -10.85 -36.20
C GLU A 169 -16.38 -10.17 -36.97
N GLY A 170 -16.53 -8.90 -37.37
CA GLY A 170 -15.59 -8.25 -38.30
C GLY A 170 -14.82 -7.06 -37.73
N LEU A 171 -15.50 -6.12 -37.07
CA LEU A 171 -14.92 -4.81 -36.73
C LEU A 171 -14.38 -4.69 -35.30
N GLU A 172 -14.66 -5.67 -34.42
CA GLU A 172 -14.22 -5.69 -33.03
C GLU A 172 -12.74 -5.28 -32.83
N PRO A 173 -11.74 -5.86 -33.53
CA PRO A 173 -10.32 -5.57 -33.26
C PRO A 173 -9.94 -4.11 -33.52
N PHE A 174 -10.71 -3.43 -34.36
CA PHE A 174 -10.48 -2.03 -34.68
C PHE A 174 -11.22 -1.10 -33.70
N LEU A 175 -12.43 -1.48 -33.29
CA LEU A 175 -13.24 -0.67 -32.37
C LEU A 175 -12.66 -0.62 -30.96
N VAL A 176 -11.83 -1.58 -30.56
CA VAL A 176 -11.10 -1.54 -29.28
C VAL A 176 -10.19 -0.31 -29.17
N GLU A 177 -9.77 0.32 -30.27
CA GLU A 177 -8.98 1.56 -30.23
C GLU A 177 -9.88 2.79 -29.95
N PRO A 178 -9.77 3.45 -28.78
CA PRO A 178 -10.71 4.50 -28.38
C PRO A 178 -10.84 5.67 -29.37
N LYS A 179 -9.76 5.98 -30.08
CA LYS A 179 -9.72 7.08 -31.06
C LYS A 179 -10.62 6.84 -32.28
N VAL A 180 -10.96 5.58 -32.60
CA VAL A 180 -11.85 5.26 -33.73
C VAL A 180 -13.25 5.88 -33.55
N PHE A 181 -13.73 5.97 -32.30
CA PHE A 181 -15.01 6.62 -31.99
C PHE A 181 -15.00 8.12 -32.28
N GLY A 182 -13.83 8.76 -32.26
CA GLY A 182 -13.67 10.14 -32.73
C GLY A 182 -13.91 10.27 -34.24
N CYS A 183 -13.44 9.30 -35.03
CA CYS A 183 -13.75 9.26 -36.47
C CYS A 183 -15.23 9.00 -36.74
N LEU A 184 -15.91 8.16 -35.94
CA LEU A 184 -17.36 7.95 -36.07
C LEU A 184 -18.13 9.26 -35.95
N ARG A 185 -17.75 10.10 -34.98
CA ARG A 185 -18.38 11.42 -34.80
C ARG A 185 -18.02 12.40 -35.91
N ALA A 186 -16.77 12.40 -36.39
CA ALA A 186 -16.36 13.20 -37.54
C ALA A 186 -17.16 12.85 -38.82
N LYS A 187 -17.60 11.60 -38.94
CA LYS A 187 -18.44 11.10 -40.04
C LYS A 187 -19.95 11.33 -39.85
N ASP A 188 -20.35 12.25 -38.97
CA ASP A 188 -21.74 12.62 -38.71
C ASP A 188 -22.66 11.43 -38.31
N VAL A 189 -22.11 10.38 -37.69
CA VAL A 189 -22.93 9.27 -37.16
C VAL A 189 -23.92 9.84 -36.14
N SER A 190 -25.20 9.59 -36.38
CA SER A 190 -26.29 10.11 -35.56
C SER A 190 -26.33 9.41 -34.19
N CYS A 191 -26.96 10.07 -33.22
CA CYS A 191 -27.15 9.48 -31.90
C CYS A 191 -28.04 8.21 -31.94
N GLU A 192 -28.90 8.04 -32.94
CA GLU A 192 -29.75 6.84 -33.10
C GLU A 192 -28.94 5.67 -33.67
N GLU A 193 -28.13 5.92 -34.70
CA GLU A 193 -27.22 4.90 -35.26
C GLU A 193 -26.19 4.45 -34.21
N PHE A 194 -25.70 5.38 -33.40
CA PHE A 194 -24.77 5.07 -32.33
C PHE A 194 -25.37 4.14 -31.26
N GLN A 195 -26.67 4.27 -30.93
CA GLN A 195 -27.33 3.32 -30.02
C GLN A 195 -27.26 1.88 -30.54
N LEU A 196 -27.40 1.69 -31.85
CA LEU A 196 -27.32 0.35 -32.46
C LEU A 196 -25.90 -0.23 -32.37
N VAL A 197 -24.88 0.60 -32.51
CA VAL A 197 -23.47 0.20 -32.32
C VAL A 197 -23.20 -0.19 -30.87
N VAL A 198 -23.63 0.63 -29.91
CA VAL A 198 -23.48 0.31 -28.48
C VAL A 198 -24.23 -0.97 -28.11
N ALA A 199 -25.45 -1.17 -28.63
CA ALA A 199 -26.22 -2.39 -28.38
C ALA A 199 -25.52 -3.65 -28.92
N ALA A 200 -24.87 -3.56 -30.09
CA ALA A 200 -24.07 -4.66 -30.64
C ALA A 200 -22.84 -4.96 -29.76
N LEU A 201 -22.13 -3.93 -29.29
CA LEU A 201 -20.98 -4.06 -28.39
C LEU A 201 -21.38 -4.60 -27.01
N ASP A 202 -22.54 -4.18 -26.48
CA ASP A 202 -23.07 -4.67 -25.20
C ASP A 202 -23.33 -6.18 -25.25
N GLY A 203 -23.78 -6.70 -26.40
CA GLY A 203 -24.04 -8.13 -26.60
C GLY A 203 -22.80 -9.03 -26.42
N ILE A 204 -21.60 -8.47 -26.61
CA ILE A 204 -20.32 -9.21 -26.56
C ILE A 204 -19.50 -8.88 -25.31
N TYR A 205 -19.98 -7.94 -24.48
CA TYR A 205 -19.28 -7.42 -23.30
C TYR A 205 -18.67 -8.51 -22.40
N SER A 206 -19.44 -9.56 -22.11
CA SER A 206 -19.01 -10.68 -21.24
C SER A 206 -17.90 -11.56 -21.81
N GLN A 207 -17.65 -11.47 -23.13
CA GLN A 207 -16.62 -12.23 -23.84
C GLN A 207 -15.29 -11.45 -23.95
N LEU A 208 -15.33 -10.13 -23.71
CA LEU A 208 -14.18 -9.24 -23.86
C LEU A 208 -13.27 -9.23 -22.61
N PRO A 209 -11.94 -9.16 -22.77
CA PRO A 209 -11.01 -8.88 -21.69
C PRO A 209 -11.28 -7.53 -21.03
N VAL A 210 -10.96 -7.41 -19.74
CA VAL A 210 -11.21 -6.20 -18.92
C VAL A 210 -10.56 -4.95 -19.53
N GLU A 211 -9.38 -5.08 -20.15
CA GLU A 211 -8.69 -3.96 -20.80
C GLU A 211 -9.43 -3.44 -22.03
N GLU A 212 -9.97 -4.34 -22.85
CA GLU A 212 -10.75 -3.98 -24.04
C GLU A 212 -12.11 -3.36 -23.66
N GLN A 213 -12.77 -3.91 -22.64
CA GLN A 213 -13.99 -3.31 -22.08
C GLN A 213 -13.75 -1.85 -21.67
N ARG A 214 -12.60 -1.55 -21.04
CA ARG A 214 -12.22 -0.20 -20.63
C ARG A 214 -11.91 0.70 -21.83
N ASN A 215 -11.23 0.18 -22.84
CA ASN A 215 -10.92 0.94 -24.05
C ASN A 215 -12.19 1.29 -24.83
N LEU A 216 -13.10 0.33 -25.00
CA LEU A 216 -14.40 0.56 -25.63
C LEU A 216 -15.23 1.58 -24.85
N TYR A 217 -15.27 1.49 -23.51
CA TYR A 217 -15.90 2.52 -22.68
C TYR A 217 -15.30 3.91 -22.94
N THR A 218 -13.97 4.00 -23.03
CA THR A 218 -13.25 5.25 -23.32
C THR A 218 -13.66 5.82 -24.68
N GLY A 219 -13.80 4.97 -25.69
CA GLY A 219 -14.29 5.35 -27.01
C GLY A 219 -15.74 5.82 -26.99
N ILE A 220 -16.65 5.08 -26.33
CA ILE A 220 -18.05 5.46 -26.16
C ILE A 220 -18.15 6.84 -25.47
N LYS A 221 -17.41 7.03 -24.38
CA LYS A 221 -17.32 8.32 -23.69
C LYS A 221 -16.87 9.43 -24.64
N HIS A 222 -15.83 9.18 -25.44
CA HIS A 222 -15.30 10.16 -26.38
C HIS A 222 -16.34 10.60 -27.42
N PHE A 223 -17.13 9.66 -27.97
CA PHE A 223 -18.23 9.99 -28.87
C PHE A 223 -19.29 10.88 -28.19
N LEU A 224 -19.69 10.54 -26.97
CA LEU A 224 -20.76 11.24 -26.24
C LEU A 224 -20.35 12.66 -25.80
N ILE A 225 -19.08 12.93 -25.49
CA ILE A 225 -18.65 14.23 -24.98
C ILE A 225 -18.35 15.29 -26.05
N GLN A 226 -18.21 14.89 -27.32
CA GLN A 226 -17.88 15.81 -28.42
C GLN A 226 -19.04 16.71 -28.88
N ASP A 227 -20.26 16.48 -28.39
CA ASP A 227 -21.40 17.36 -28.62
C ASP A 227 -21.26 18.64 -27.77
N GLU A 228 -21.43 19.84 -28.32
CA GLU A 228 -21.40 21.09 -27.53
C GLU A 228 -22.68 21.29 -26.69
N SER A 229 -23.71 20.46 -26.92
CA SER A 229 -24.94 20.49 -26.13
C SER A 229 -24.75 19.99 -24.69
N SER A 230 -25.54 20.53 -23.75
CA SER A 230 -25.52 20.09 -22.33
C SER A 230 -26.25 18.77 -22.08
N GLN A 231 -26.99 18.25 -23.07
CA GLN A 231 -27.77 17.00 -23.00
C GLN A 231 -27.28 16.05 -24.09
N LYS A 232 -26.28 15.22 -23.77
CA LYS A 232 -25.58 14.37 -24.76
C LYS A 232 -26.53 13.33 -25.35
N CYS A 233 -26.81 13.42 -26.65
CA CYS A 233 -27.70 12.49 -27.35
C CYS A 233 -29.09 12.32 -26.67
N TYR A 234 -29.61 13.37 -26.03
CA TYR A 234 -30.93 13.39 -25.42
C TYR A 234 -31.66 14.69 -25.73
N SER A 235 -32.92 14.59 -26.16
CA SER A 235 -33.79 15.75 -26.34
C SER A 235 -35.26 15.33 -26.25
N GLU A 236 -36.00 15.92 -25.32
CA GLU A 236 -37.44 15.69 -25.17
C GLU A 236 -38.23 16.09 -26.43
N ALA A 237 -37.71 17.04 -27.21
CA ALA A 237 -38.39 17.58 -28.38
C ALA A 237 -38.17 16.75 -29.66
N ILE A 238 -37.16 15.87 -29.68
CA ILE A 238 -36.77 15.10 -30.86
C ILE A 238 -37.29 13.66 -30.73
N PRO A 239 -38.24 13.22 -31.59
CA PRO A 239 -38.64 11.82 -31.68
C PRO A 239 -37.41 10.93 -31.93
N GLY A 240 -37.21 9.90 -31.11
CA GLY A 240 -36.04 9.00 -31.19
C GLY A 240 -34.94 9.28 -30.16
N LEU A 241 -34.82 10.53 -29.68
CA LEU A 241 -33.88 10.94 -28.62
C LEU A 241 -34.58 11.30 -27.29
N ASN A 242 -35.87 11.00 -27.17
CA ASN A 242 -36.69 11.33 -25.99
C ASN A 242 -36.74 10.21 -24.94
N SER A 243 -36.07 9.07 -25.18
CA SER A 243 -36.06 7.92 -24.28
C SER A 243 -35.30 8.23 -22.98
N THR A 244 -35.90 7.89 -21.84
CA THR A 244 -35.29 8.02 -20.52
C THR A 244 -34.39 6.86 -20.14
N ALA A 245 -34.41 5.74 -20.88
CA ALA A 245 -33.51 4.60 -20.71
C ALA A 245 -32.09 4.89 -21.27
N TRP A 246 -31.56 6.07 -20.97
CA TRP A 246 -30.36 6.60 -21.60
C TRP A 246 -29.12 5.77 -21.26
N PHE A 247 -28.98 5.31 -20.00
CA PHE A 247 -27.82 4.51 -19.61
C PHE A 247 -27.80 3.17 -20.35
N ARG A 248 -28.95 2.52 -20.51
CA ARG A 248 -29.08 1.29 -21.29
C ARG A 248 -28.74 1.52 -22.76
N ASN A 249 -29.22 2.61 -23.35
CA ASN A 249 -29.08 2.86 -24.79
C ASN A 249 -27.66 3.29 -25.20
N TYR A 250 -26.95 4.03 -24.33
CA TYR A 250 -25.68 4.67 -24.70
C TYR A 250 -24.45 4.12 -23.99
N LEU A 251 -24.61 3.43 -22.86
CA LEU A 251 -23.50 2.80 -22.14
C LEU A 251 -23.67 1.28 -21.98
N GLY A 252 -24.89 0.79 -21.77
CA GLY A 252 -25.12 -0.63 -21.50
C GLY A 252 -24.28 -1.13 -20.31
N SER A 253 -23.69 -2.32 -20.46
CA SER A 253 -22.80 -2.95 -19.47
C SER A 253 -21.47 -2.20 -19.31
N PHE A 254 -21.08 -1.37 -20.28
CA PHE A 254 -19.87 -0.54 -20.16
C PHE A 254 -19.97 0.53 -19.06
N LEU A 255 -21.17 0.76 -18.51
CA LEU A 255 -21.35 1.58 -17.30
C LEU A 255 -20.51 1.08 -16.11
N GLU A 256 -20.13 -0.20 -16.05
CA GLU A 256 -19.21 -0.72 -15.02
C GLU A 256 -17.85 -0.02 -14.99
N HIS A 257 -17.41 0.53 -16.12
CA HIS A 257 -16.13 1.24 -16.25
C HIS A 257 -16.25 2.77 -16.09
N ALA A 258 -17.47 3.29 -15.93
CA ALA A 258 -17.71 4.73 -15.79
C ALA A 258 -17.37 5.25 -14.40
N THR A 259 -16.71 6.41 -14.33
CA THR A 259 -16.46 7.13 -13.08
C THR A 259 -17.61 8.08 -12.72
N MET A 260 -17.64 8.58 -11.48
CA MET A 260 -18.60 9.60 -11.07
C MET A 260 -18.49 10.85 -11.95
N GLU A 261 -17.26 11.30 -12.22
CA GLU A 261 -16.98 12.48 -13.03
C GLU A 261 -17.47 12.28 -14.47
N ASP A 262 -17.36 11.07 -15.01
CA ASP A 262 -17.90 10.75 -16.34
C ASP A 262 -19.41 10.94 -16.39
N LEU A 263 -20.14 10.45 -15.37
CA LEU A 263 -21.60 10.63 -15.32
C LEU A 263 -21.98 12.12 -15.29
N GLN A 264 -21.21 12.95 -14.57
CA GLN A 264 -21.43 14.40 -14.52
C GLN A 264 -21.15 15.12 -15.85
N LEU A 265 -20.37 14.51 -16.75
CA LEU A 265 -20.16 15.05 -18.10
C LEU A 265 -21.33 14.74 -19.05
N PHE A 266 -22.13 13.71 -18.77
CA PHE A 266 -23.22 13.27 -19.66
C PHE A 266 -24.53 14.07 -19.49
N GLY A 267 -24.71 14.77 -18.37
CA GLY A 267 -25.87 15.63 -18.16
C GLY A 267 -25.87 16.34 -16.81
N ASP A 268 -26.79 17.29 -16.64
CA ASP A 268 -27.05 17.92 -15.35
C ASP A 268 -27.80 16.96 -14.40
N GLU A 269 -27.69 17.21 -13.10
CA GLU A 269 -28.24 16.32 -12.07
C GLU A 269 -29.73 15.96 -12.27
N PRO A 270 -30.66 16.89 -12.59
CA PRO A 270 -32.06 16.57 -12.84
C PRO A 270 -32.26 15.60 -14.01
N THR A 271 -31.49 15.77 -15.09
CA THR A 271 -31.54 14.88 -16.27
C THR A 271 -31.02 13.49 -15.92
N LEU A 272 -29.89 13.41 -15.22
CA LEU A 272 -29.33 12.13 -14.78
C LEU A 272 -30.25 11.41 -13.77
N GLN A 273 -30.94 12.15 -12.90
CA GLN A 273 -31.96 11.57 -12.01
C GLN A 273 -33.12 10.96 -12.79
N LYS A 274 -33.56 11.62 -13.88
CA LYS A 274 -34.59 11.11 -14.78
C LYS A 274 -34.15 9.80 -15.44
N PHE A 275 -32.91 9.73 -15.91
CA PHE A 275 -32.35 8.52 -16.53
C PHE A 275 -32.20 7.38 -15.52
N ALA A 276 -31.56 7.65 -14.38
CA ALA A 276 -31.32 6.63 -13.36
C ALA A 276 -32.61 5.96 -12.87
N ARG A 277 -33.75 6.68 -12.88
CA ARG A 277 -35.06 6.19 -12.43
C ARG A 277 -35.86 5.46 -13.49
N ASP A 278 -35.38 5.38 -14.73
CA ASP A 278 -36.03 4.60 -15.76
C ASP A 278 -36.03 3.10 -15.37
N PRO A 279 -37.18 2.41 -15.42
CA PRO A 279 -37.25 1.00 -15.03
C PRO A 279 -36.27 0.09 -15.79
N VAL A 280 -35.94 0.42 -17.04
CA VAL A 280 -34.98 -0.35 -17.86
C VAL A 280 -33.56 -0.15 -17.34
N ASP A 281 -33.19 1.09 -17.00
CA ASP A 281 -31.88 1.41 -16.44
C ASP A 281 -31.71 0.77 -15.05
N VAL A 282 -32.74 0.82 -14.19
CA VAL A 282 -32.73 0.18 -12.86
C VAL A 282 -32.57 -1.35 -12.97
N GLU A 283 -33.23 -1.99 -13.93
CA GLU A 283 -33.12 -3.43 -14.17
C GLU A 283 -31.72 -3.82 -14.66
N MET A 284 -31.17 -3.05 -15.61
CA MET A 284 -29.81 -3.27 -16.12
C MET A 284 -28.79 -3.17 -14.97
N VAL A 285 -28.85 -2.07 -14.22
CA VAL A 285 -27.88 -1.74 -13.17
C VAL A 285 -27.95 -2.71 -11.99
N ARG A 286 -29.06 -3.43 -11.79
CA ARG A 286 -29.17 -4.54 -10.83
C ARG A 286 -28.16 -5.66 -11.09
N ASN A 287 -27.82 -5.90 -12.36
CA ASN A 287 -26.92 -6.98 -12.77
C ASN A 287 -25.46 -6.53 -12.88
N LEU A 288 -25.21 -5.21 -12.88
CA LEU A 288 -23.86 -4.64 -13.00
C LEU A 288 -23.13 -4.53 -11.65
N THR A 289 -21.81 -4.44 -11.74
CA THR A 289 -20.90 -4.19 -10.62
C THR A 289 -20.18 -2.86 -10.85
N LEU A 290 -20.84 -1.76 -10.46
CA LEU A 290 -20.29 -0.42 -10.65
C LEU A 290 -19.08 -0.16 -9.74
N LEU A 291 -18.17 0.69 -10.20
CA LEU A 291 -17.15 1.30 -9.35
C LEU A 291 -17.79 1.94 -8.11
N ARG A 292 -17.11 1.88 -6.97
CA ARG A 292 -17.69 2.27 -5.66
C ARG A 292 -18.31 3.67 -5.67
N ASP A 293 -17.62 4.67 -6.20
CA ASP A 293 -18.11 6.05 -6.21
C ASP A 293 -19.20 6.28 -7.25
N THR A 294 -19.12 5.59 -8.38
CA THR A 294 -20.19 5.56 -9.39
C THR A 294 -21.46 4.93 -8.81
N ALA A 295 -21.33 3.83 -8.07
CA ALA A 295 -22.45 3.20 -7.37
C ALA A 295 -23.09 4.15 -6.36
N ARG A 296 -22.28 4.90 -5.59
CA ARG A 296 -22.76 5.92 -4.64
C ARG A 296 -23.48 7.06 -5.34
N TYR A 297 -22.89 7.63 -6.39
CA TYR A 297 -23.49 8.73 -7.13
C TYR A 297 -24.78 8.29 -7.83
N TYR A 298 -24.79 7.11 -8.45
CA TYR A 298 -25.99 6.53 -9.05
C TYR A 298 -27.10 6.29 -8.01
N THR A 299 -26.74 5.77 -6.82
CA THR A 299 -27.70 5.61 -5.71
C THR A 299 -28.23 6.95 -5.23
N PHE A 300 -27.39 7.99 -5.18
CA PHE A 300 -27.82 9.35 -4.89
C PHE A 300 -28.84 9.84 -5.92
N LEU A 301 -28.57 9.69 -7.23
CA LEU A 301 -29.51 10.07 -8.29
C LEU A 301 -30.86 9.35 -8.17
N LEU A 302 -30.85 8.07 -7.77
CA LEU A 302 -32.08 7.31 -7.50
C LEU A 302 -32.85 7.88 -6.31
N THR A 303 -32.17 8.28 -5.24
CA THR A 303 -32.79 8.54 -3.93
C THR A 303 -32.97 10.02 -3.57
N SER A 304 -32.37 10.95 -4.32
CA SER A 304 -32.36 12.38 -4.02
C SER A 304 -33.70 13.09 -4.26
N ALA A 305 -34.43 12.73 -5.32
CA ALA A 305 -35.72 13.35 -5.62
C ALA A 305 -36.90 12.68 -4.86
N PRO A 306 -37.94 13.43 -4.49
CA PRO A 306 -39.06 12.91 -3.70
C PRO A 306 -39.82 11.77 -4.41
N GLY A 307 -40.34 10.81 -3.64
CA GLY A 307 -41.24 9.77 -4.13
C GLY A 307 -40.61 8.45 -4.59
N PHE A 308 -39.28 8.28 -4.50
CA PHE A 308 -38.65 6.97 -4.78
C PHE A 308 -38.77 6.03 -3.56
N PRO A 309 -39.43 4.86 -3.67
CA PRO A 309 -39.58 3.95 -2.54
C PRO A 309 -38.28 3.14 -2.32
N LEU A 310 -37.64 3.28 -1.14
CA LEU A 310 -36.40 2.54 -0.85
C LEU A 310 -36.57 1.01 -0.87
N SER A 311 -37.80 0.50 -0.78
CA SER A 311 -38.13 -0.91 -0.97
C SER A 311 -37.85 -1.41 -2.40
N SER A 312 -37.87 -0.54 -3.42
CA SER A 312 -37.55 -0.90 -4.81
C SER A 312 -36.06 -0.75 -5.16
N LEU A 313 -35.25 -0.13 -4.28
CA LEU A 313 -33.81 -0.01 -4.48
C LEU A 313 -33.19 -1.41 -4.57
N PRO A 314 -32.40 -1.76 -5.59
CA PRO A 314 -31.77 -3.08 -5.63
C PRO A 314 -30.79 -3.29 -4.48
N ASP A 315 -30.71 -4.52 -3.98
CA ASP A 315 -29.88 -4.88 -2.81
C ASP A 315 -28.40 -4.50 -2.96
N ARG A 316 -27.85 -4.52 -4.18
CA ARG A 316 -26.46 -4.10 -4.45
C ARG A 316 -26.20 -2.61 -4.16
N PHE A 317 -27.23 -1.76 -4.23
CA PHE A 317 -27.12 -0.32 -3.99
C PHE A 317 -27.46 0.07 -2.56
N ILE A 318 -27.97 -0.86 -1.75
CA ILE A 318 -28.33 -0.54 -0.36
C ILE A 318 -27.11 -0.15 0.47
N CYS A 319 -25.93 -0.68 0.13
CA CYS A 319 -24.65 -0.34 0.78
C CYS A 319 -24.10 1.00 0.32
N SER A 320 -24.63 1.55 -0.76
CA SER A 320 -24.25 2.82 -1.37
C SER A 320 -25.23 3.95 -1.01
N LEU A 321 -26.15 3.70 -0.07
CA LEU A 321 -27.14 4.69 0.38
C LEU A 321 -26.47 5.95 0.92
N SER A 322 -27.09 7.08 0.59
CA SER A 322 -26.69 8.38 1.14
C SER A 322 -27.41 8.65 2.46
N PRO A 323 -26.80 9.39 3.40
CA PRO A 323 -27.45 9.80 4.65
C PRO A 323 -28.73 10.62 4.42
N SER A 324 -28.78 11.40 3.33
CA SER A 324 -29.97 12.15 2.91
C SER A 324 -31.16 11.26 2.57
N ALA A 325 -30.91 10.09 1.97
CA ALA A 325 -31.96 9.16 1.56
C ALA A 325 -32.72 8.56 2.76
N VAL A 326 -32.06 8.44 3.91
CA VAL A 326 -32.62 7.79 5.10
C VAL A 326 -33.09 8.76 6.19
N ARG A 327 -32.96 10.08 5.96
CA ARG A 327 -33.20 11.11 6.98
C ARG A 327 -34.65 11.15 7.47
N ASN A 328 -35.62 10.98 6.56
CA ASN A 328 -37.05 11.21 6.81
C ASN A 328 -37.88 9.91 6.73
N LEU A 329 -37.29 8.75 7.04
CA LEU A 329 -37.99 7.48 7.02
C LEU A 329 -38.90 7.30 8.24
N SER A 330 -40.06 6.67 8.03
CA SER A 330 -40.89 6.16 9.12
C SER A 330 -40.18 5.03 9.87
N ARG A 331 -40.67 4.69 11.08
CA ARG A 331 -40.10 3.60 11.90
C ARG A 331 -40.04 2.27 11.14
N GLU A 332 -41.11 1.94 10.41
CA GLU A 332 -41.21 0.68 9.66
C GLU A 332 -40.25 0.66 8.45
N GLU A 333 -40.15 1.75 7.71
CA GLU A 333 -39.22 1.89 6.58
C GLU A 333 -37.76 1.85 7.04
N ALA A 334 -37.42 2.55 8.13
CA ALA A 334 -36.08 2.56 8.70
C ALA A 334 -35.66 1.14 9.14
N LEU A 335 -36.56 0.40 9.80
CA LEU A 335 -36.30 -0.98 10.19
C LEU A 335 -36.17 -1.90 8.98
N GLY A 336 -37.00 -1.73 7.95
CA GLY A 336 -36.92 -2.50 6.71
C GLY A 336 -35.60 -2.27 5.95
N VAL A 337 -35.13 -1.02 5.90
CA VAL A 337 -33.83 -0.68 5.30
C VAL A 337 -32.69 -1.26 6.15
N ALA A 338 -32.73 -1.12 7.48
CA ALA A 338 -31.73 -1.69 8.38
C ALA A 338 -31.59 -3.22 8.24
N GLN A 339 -32.72 -3.94 8.14
CA GLN A 339 -32.72 -5.40 7.93
C GLN A 339 -32.08 -5.81 6.61
N ARG A 340 -32.39 -5.10 5.52
CA ARG A 340 -31.82 -5.40 4.19
C ARG A 340 -30.34 -5.04 4.12
N LEU A 341 -29.94 -3.93 4.74
CA LEU A 341 -28.54 -3.53 4.92
C LEU A 341 -27.77 -4.63 5.66
N GLY A 342 -28.37 -5.20 6.72
CA GLY A 342 -27.90 -6.37 7.46
C GLY A 342 -27.62 -7.62 6.64
N LYS A 343 -28.45 -7.88 5.61
CA LYS A 343 -28.40 -9.10 4.78
C LYS A 343 -27.52 -8.95 3.54
N SER A 344 -27.57 -7.81 2.88
CA SER A 344 -27.08 -7.63 1.51
C SER A 344 -25.72 -6.93 1.45
N CYS A 345 -25.25 -6.32 2.55
CA CYS A 345 -23.93 -5.68 2.61
C CYS A 345 -22.89 -6.61 3.25
N PRO A 346 -21.96 -7.19 2.46
CA PRO A 346 -20.85 -7.94 3.01
C PRO A 346 -19.82 -6.96 3.59
N TRP A 347 -20.01 -6.54 4.83
CA TRP A 347 -19.10 -5.65 5.57
C TRP A 347 -17.71 -6.26 5.88
N THR A 348 -17.32 -7.35 5.19
CA THR A 348 -16.08 -8.10 5.41
C THR A 348 -15.38 -8.64 4.16
N LYS A 349 -15.84 -8.34 2.94
CA LYS A 349 -15.10 -8.73 1.71
C LYS A 349 -14.67 -7.50 0.91
N GLY A 350 -13.52 -6.94 1.27
CA GLY A 350 -12.69 -6.24 0.29
C GLY A 350 -12.19 -7.25 -0.74
N MET A 351 -12.07 -6.82 -2.00
CA MET A 351 -11.39 -7.60 -3.05
C MET A 351 -9.99 -8.05 -2.60
N PRO A 352 -9.48 -9.19 -3.12
CA PRO A 352 -8.17 -9.70 -2.75
C PRO A 352 -7.06 -8.80 -3.31
N GLY A 353 -6.50 -7.95 -2.46
CA GLY A 353 -5.29 -7.18 -2.75
C GLY A 353 -5.36 -5.76 -2.19
N LYS A 354 -4.46 -5.46 -1.23
CA LYS A 354 -4.32 -4.21 -0.46
C LYS A 354 -5.22 -4.15 0.79
N ARG A 355 -4.63 -3.62 1.88
CA ARG A 355 -5.07 -3.76 3.28
C ARG A 355 -6.57 -3.48 3.45
N ALA A 356 -7.30 -4.46 3.98
CA ALA A 356 -8.70 -4.30 4.36
C ALA A 356 -8.85 -3.24 5.47
N PRO A 357 -9.71 -2.22 5.32
CA PRO A 357 -10.18 -1.47 6.47
C PRO A 357 -11.12 -2.36 7.29
N SER A 358 -10.78 -2.56 8.56
CA SER A 358 -11.57 -3.32 9.53
C SER A 358 -12.75 -2.52 10.12
N SER A 359 -13.18 -1.45 9.45
CA SER A 359 -14.25 -0.54 9.88
C SER A 359 -15.13 -0.15 8.69
N LEU A 360 -16.44 0.03 8.94
CA LEU A 360 -17.37 0.66 8.00
C LEU A 360 -16.81 1.97 7.46
N ALA A 361 -17.11 2.31 6.21
CA ALA A 361 -16.82 3.66 5.72
C ALA A 361 -17.68 4.69 6.48
N ALA A 362 -17.17 5.90 6.69
CA ALA A 362 -17.83 6.89 7.55
C ALA A 362 -19.27 7.21 7.11
N GLN A 363 -19.55 7.19 5.80
CA GLN A 363 -20.89 7.35 5.25
C GLN A 363 -21.85 6.19 5.59
N GLU A 364 -21.36 4.95 5.67
CA GLU A 364 -22.16 3.78 6.06
C GLU A 364 -22.54 3.86 7.55
N LEU A 365 -21.62 4.37 8.39
CA LEU A 365 -21.90 4.68 9.80
C LEU A 365 -22.93 5.79 9.95
N GLN A 366 -22.91 6.82 9.09
CA GLN A 366 -23.96 7.85 9.08
C GLN A 366 -25.33 7.26 8.79
N VAL A 367 -25.44 6.45 7.73
CA VAL A 367 -26.69 5.81 7.36
C VAL A 367 -27.21 4.97 8.54
N ALA A 368 -26.34 4.17 9.17
CA ALA A 368 -26.70 3.41 10.36
C ALA A 368 -27.19 4.31 11.52
N SER A 369 -26.48 5.41 11.81
CA SER A 369 -26.86 6.37 12.85
C SER A 369 -28.23 7.01 12.57
N PHE A 370 -28.49 7.45 11.33
CA PHE A 370 -29.80 8.01 10.94
C PHE A 370 -30.94 6.99 11.05
N LEU A 371 -30.71 5.74 10.64
CA LEU A 371 -31.71 4.66 10.74
C LEU A 371 -32.08 4.38 12.20
N VAL A 372 -31.07 4.37 13.10
CA VAL A 372 -31.27 4.11 14.52
C VAL A 372 -31.87 5.30 15.27
N ARG A 373 -31.50 6.54 14.90
CA ARG A 373 -31.98 7.76 15.56
C ARG A 373 -33.50 7.92 15.52
N ASN A 374 -34.15 7.41 14.48
CA ASN A 374 -35.62 7.46 14.35
C ASN A 374 -36.33 6.35 15.17
N LEU A 375 -35.60 5.56 15.95
CA LEU A 375 -36.13 4.52 16.83
C LEU A 375 -36.14 5.00 18.28
N GLU A 376 -37.32 5.04 18.89
CA GLU A 376 -37.50 5.42 20.30
C GLU A 376 -37.56 4.22 21.26
N ASP A 377 -37.93 3.04 20.74
CA ASP A 377 -38.08 1.80 21.50
C ASP A 377 -37.11 0.73 20.98
N PHE A 378 -36.24 0.28 21.90
CA PHE A 378 -35.20 -0.73 21.68
C PHE A 378 -35.56 -2.09 22.29
N SER A 379 -36.80 -2.53 22.12
CA SER A 379 -37.21 -3.90 22.48
C SER A 379 -36.29 -4.97 21.86
N PRO A 380 -36.20 -6.18 22.44
CA PRO A 380 -35.32 -7.24 21.94
C PRO A 380 -35.54 -7.58 20.46
N ALA A 381 -36.79 -7.52 19.99
CA ALA A 381 -37.13 -7.76 18.59
C ALA A 381 -36.57 -6.68 17.65
N VAL A 382 -36.59 -5.41 18.07
CA VAL A 382 -36.01 -4.29 17.31
C VAL A 382 -34.50 -4.43 17.26
N LEU A 383 -33.84 -4.64 18.41
CA LEU A 383 -32.39 -4.85 18.47
C LEU A 383 -31.95 -6.05 17.64
N GLY A 384 -32.73 -7.14 17.67
CA GLY A 384 -32.50 -8.33 16.85
C GLY A 384 -32.60 -8.08 15.34
N ALA A 385 -33.44 -7.13 14.94
CA ALA A 385 -33.69 -6.78 13.54
C ALA A 385 -32.72 -5.74 12.95
N LEU A 386 -31.99 -4.99 13.79
CA LEU A 386 -31.09 -3.92 13.33
C LEU A 386 -29.96 -4.42 12.42
N GLY A 387 -29.51 -5.67 12.58
CA GLY A 387 -28.29 -6.14 11.93
C GLY A 387 -27.13 -5.18 12.26
N GLN A 388 -26.32 -4.78 11.27
CA GLN A 388 -25.24 -3.82 11.55
C GLN A 388 -25.61 -2.35 11.45
N ALA A 389 -26.88 -2.03 11.22
CA ALA A 389 -27.37 -0.69 11.58
C ALA A 389 -27.21 -0.44 13.09
N ALA A 390 -27.09 -1.49 13.92
CA ALA A 390 -26.80 -1.39 15.35
C ALA A 390 -25.50 -0.62 15.66
N LEU A 391 -24.56 -0.52 14.71
CA LEU A 391 -23.36 0.31 14.85
C LEU A 391 -23.66 1.81 14.92
N GLY A 392 -24.87 2.22 14.53
CA GLY A 392 -25.40 3.56 14.71
C GLY A 392 -25.90 3.87 16.13
N LEU A 393 -25.95 2.89 17.04
CA LEU A 393 -26.35 3.12 18.44
C LEU A 393 -25.32 3.98 19.16
N SER A 394 -25.74 5.12 19.72
CA SER A 394 -24.87 5.90 20.60
C SER A 394 -24.61 5.17 21.92
N VAL A 395 -23.44 5.41 22.51
CA VAL A 395 -23.07 4.93 23.86
C VAL A 395 -24.08 5.42 24.90
N SER A 396 -24.54 6.67 24.76
CA SER A 396 -25.58 7.24 25.63
C SER A 396 -26.91 6.50 25.52
N SER A 397 -27.36 6.11 24.32
CA SER A 397 -28.58 5.31 24.15
C SER A 397 -28.40 3.91 24.75
N ILE A 398 -27.25 3.27 24.54
CA ILE A 398 -26.94 1.97 25.15
C ILE A 398 -26.98 2.05 26.67
N GLN A 399 -26.38 3.08 27.26
CA GLN A 399 -26.27 3.24 28.72
C GLN A 399 -27.58 3.69 29.36
N ASN A 400 -28.32 4.61 28.75
CA ASN A 400 -29.46 5.28 29.39
C ASN A 400 -30.83 4.81 28.89
N SER A 401 -30.94 4.37 27.63
CA SER A 401 -32.23 4.11 26.97
C SER A 401 -32.55 2.62 26.78
N ILE A 402 -31.54 1.74 26.78
CA ILE A 402 -31.74 0.29 26.57
C ILE A 402 -31.61 -0.46 27.90
N PRO A 403 -32.66 -1.11 28.41
CA PRO A 403 -32.57 -1.96 29.61
C PRO A 403 -31.61 -3.14 29.46
N GLU A 404 -31.00 -3.58 30.55
CA GLU A 404 -30.03 -4.67 30.57
C GLU A 404 -30.62 -6.01 30.12
N GLU A 405 -31.83 -6.31 30.58
CA GLU A 405 -32.63 -7.47 30.19
C GLU A 405 -32.90 -7.53 28.67
N TYR A 406 -32.99 -6.37 28.01
CA TYR A 406 -33.18 -6.31 26.56
C TYR A 406 -31.88 -6.59 25.81
N LEU A 407 -30.74 -6.11 26.33
CA LEU A 407 -29.42 -6.43 25.78
C LEU A 407 -29.12 -7.92 25.90
N GLU A 408 -29.46 -8.55 27.02
CA GLU A 408 -29.28 -9.99 27.22
C GLU A 408 -30.15 -10.80 26.25
N ALA A 409 -31.44 -10.44 26.12
CA ALA A 409 -32.35 -11.11 25.18
C ALA A 409 -31.93 -10.94 23.70
N ALA A 410 -31.32 -9.80 23.35
CA ALA A 410 -30.85 -9.51 21.99
C ALA A 410 -29.38 -9.92 21.74
N LEU A 411 -28.68 -10.48 22.73
CA LEU A 411 -27.26 -10.77 22.68
C LEU A 411 -26.84 -11.61 21.45
N PRO A 412 -27.56 -12.67 21.04
CA PRO A 412 -27.18 -13.44 19.85
C PRO A 412 -27.12 -12.60 18.57
N ALA A 413 -28.01 -11.61 18.42
CA ALA A 413 -28.01 -10.73 17.27
C ALA A 413 -26.90 -9.68 17.38
N LEU A 414 -26.75 -9.01 18.54
CA LEU A 414 -25.73 -7.99 18.77
C LEU A 414 -24.30 -8.55 18.71
N GLY A 415 -24.09 -9.77 19.18
CA GLY A 415 -22.81 -10.49 19.08
C GLY A 415 -22.44 -10.88 17.64
N SER A 416 -23.39 -10.87 16.70
CA SER A 416 -23.11 -11.11 15.27
C SER A 416 -22.68 -9.85 14.51
N VAL A 417 -22.94 -8.66 15.07
CA VAL A 417 -22.61 -7.36 14.48
C VAL A 417 -21.10 -7.15 14.51
N ARG A 418 -20.46 -6.93 13.37
CA ARG A 418 -19.00 -6.73 13.29
C ARG A 418 -18.67 -5.24 13.28
N GLY A 419 -17.47 -4.86 13.71
CA GLY A 419 -17.02 -3.46 13.62
C GLY A 419 -17.58 -2.53 14.69
N TRP A 420 -18.05 -3.07 15.82
CA TRP A 420 -18.38 -2.28 17.01
C TRP A 420 -17.26 -1.30 17.35
N LYS A 421 -17.61 -0.04 17.65
CA LYS A 421 -16.66 0.87 18.30
C LYS A 421 -16.29 0.29 19.67
N ALA A 422 -15.05 0.52 20.11
CA ALA A 422 -14.55 -0.04 21.37
C ALA A 422 -15.41 0.43 22.56
N GLU A 423 -15.93 1.66 22.50
CA GLU A 423 -16.79 2.29 23.49
C GLU A 423 -18.18 1.65 23.52
N GLN A 424 -18.78 1.38 22.35
CA GLN A 424 -20.08 0.72 22.25
C GLN A 424 -20.01 -0.69 22.82
N SER A 425 -19.04 -1.49 22.37
CA SER A 425 -18.86 -2.86 22.85
C SER A 425 -18.60 -2.91 24.36
N ARG A 426 -17.75 -2.02 24.89
CA ARG A 426 -17.48 -1.91 26.32
C ARG A 426 -18.71 -1.47 27.11
N ALA A 427 -19.49 -0.52 26.61
CA ALA A 427 -20.73 -0.07 27.25
C ALA A 427 -21.74 -1.22 27.35
N ILE A 428 -21.94 -1.98 26.26
CA ILE A 428 -22.83 -3.15 26.23
C ILE A 428 -22.34 -4.21 27.23
N VAL A 429 -21.06 -4.60 27.15
CA VAL A 429 -20.49 -5.66 27.99
C VAL A 429 -20.51 -5.31 29.47
N ASN A 430 -20.12 -4.08 29.84
CA ASN A 430 -20.17 -3.66 31.24
C ASN A 430 -21.59 -3.69 31.81
N LYS A 431 -22.57 -3.29 30.99
CA LYS A 431 -23.98 -3.28 31.36
C LYS A 431 -24.55 -4.69 31.52
N LEU A 432 -24.17 -5.63 30.65
CA LEU A 432 -24.47 -7.06 30.81
C LEU A 432 -23.85 -7.66 32.08
N LEU A 433 -22.56 -7.41 32.32
CA LEU A 433 -21.87 -7.95 33.50
C LEU A 433 -22.38 -7.36 34.82
N GLY A 434 -22.75 -6.07 34.83
CA GLY A 434 -23.26 -5.38 36.01
C GLY A 434 -24.67 -5.81 36.44
N SER A 435 -25.45 -6.39 35.53
CA SER A 435 -26.85 -6.79 35.75
C SER A 435 -27.05 -8.28 36.03
N GLY A 436 -25.99 -9.09 35.96
CA GLY A 436 -26.02 -10.49 36.36
C GLY A 436 -25.62 -11.50 35.28
N TYR A 437 -25.22 -11.07 34.08
CA TYR A 437 -24.66 -11.99 33.09
C TYR A 437 -23.36 -12.63 33.60
N GLN A 438 -23.34 -13.95 33.72
CA GLN A 438 -22.18 -14.70 34.23
C GLN A 438 -21.50 -15.49 33.11
N ILE A 439 -20.18 -15.30 32.98
CA ILE A 439 -19.34 -16.10 32.08
C ILE A 439 -18.91 -17.37 32.83
N LEU A 440 -19.73 -18.41 32.73
CA LEU A 440 -19.55 -19.67 33.48
C LEU A 440 -18.71 -20.70 32.71
N ASP A 441 -18.77 -20.68 31.38
CA ASP A 441 -18.21 -21.69 30.48
C ASP A 441 -17.81 -21.09 29.12
N GLY A 442 -17.20 -21.91 28.26
CA GLY A 442 -16.79 -21.43 26.93
C GLY A 442 -17.95 -20.98 26.04
N GLN A 443 -19.17 -21.49 26.25
CA GLN A 443 -20.34 -21.13 25.46
C GLN A 443 -20.85 -19.73 25.81
N SER A 444 -20.97 -19.41 27.10
CA SER A 444 -21.30 -18.06 27.58
C SER A 444 -20.26 -17.04 27.13
N LEU A 445 -18.96 -17.36 27.19
CA LEU A 445 -17.94 -16.45 26.63
C LEU A 445 -18.11 -16.25 25.10
N ALA A 446 -18.42 -17.31 24.36
CA ALA A 446 -18.62 -17.25 22.92
C ALA A 446 -19.92 -16.55 22.50
N GLN A 447 -20.96 -16.55 23.34
CA GLN A 447 -22.22 -15.85 23.08
C GLN A 447 -22.06 -14.33 22.97
N LEU A 448 -21.02 -13.76 23.61
CA LEU A 448 -20.67 -12.35 23.40
C LEU A 448 -20.31 -12.05 21.94
N GLY A 449 -19.86 -13.04 21.17
CA GLY A 449 -19.49 -12.90 19.76
C GLY A 449 -18.46 -11.78 19.56
N SER A 450 -18.77 -10.82 18.69
CA SER A 450 -17.95 -9.64 18.42
C SER A 450 -17.83 -8.67 19.60
N LEU A 451 -18.76 -8.71 20.56
CA LEU A 451 -18.75 -7.82 21.73
C LEU A 451 -17.63 -8.18 22.71
N VAL A 452 -16.99 -9.35 22.58
CA VAL A 452 -15.88 -9.76 23.45
C VAL A 452 -14.71 -8.77 23.45
N GLY A 453 -14.58 -7.94 22.40
CA GLY A 453 -13.62 -6.83 22.35
C GLY A 453 -13.87 -5.73 23.39
N GLY A 454 -15.06 -5.68 23.99
CA GLY A 454 -15.44 -4.77 25.07
C GLY A 454 -15.04 -5.25 26.47
N LEU A 455 -14.56 -6.49 26.62
CA LEU A 455 -14.10 -7.00 27.93
C LEU A 455 -12.85 -6.26 28.42
N ASN A 456 -12.71 -6.17 29.74
CA ASN A 456 -11.48 -5.71 30.36
C ASN A 456 -10.51 -6.90 30.52
N SER A 457 -9.20 -6.68 30.34
CA SER A 457 -8.17 -7.71 30.53
C SER A 457 -8.22 -8.31 31.93
N SER A 458 -8.57 -7.52 32.96
CA SER A 458 -8.76 -8.00 34.33
C SER A 458 -9.91 -9.02 34.46
N THR A 459 -11.06 -8.74 33.82
CA THR A 459 -12.19 -9.67 33.77
C THR A 459 -11.81 -10.96 33.08
N LEU A 460 -11.17 -10.87 31.91
CA LEU A 460 -10.73 -12.05 31.16
C LEU A 460 -9.68 -12.86 31.94
N TRP A 461 -8.75 -12.19 32.64
CA TRP A 461 -7.74 -12.84 33.47
C TRP A 461 -8.35 -13.60 34.66
N SER A 462 -9.44 -13.08 35.22
CA SER A 462 -10.15 -13.71 36.35
C SER A 462 -10.87 -15.02 35.98
N LEU A 463 -11.18 -15.24 34.70
CA LEU A 463 -11.85 -16.47 34.24
C LEU A 463 -10.96 -17.71 34.44
N PRO A 464 -11.49 -18.91 34.63
CA PRO A 464 -10.69 -20.14 34.61
C PRO A 464 -10.08 -20.40 33.22
N PRO A 465 -8.83 -20.93 33.10
CA PRO A 465 -8.24 -21.23 31.79
C PRO A 465 -9.08 -22.17 30.92
N LYS A 466 -9.78 -23.13 31.55
CA LYS A 466 -10.68 -24.07 30.88
C LYS A 466 -11.80 -23.37 30.10
N VAL A 467 -12.37 -22.30 30.65
CA VAL A 467 -13.44 -21.51 30.00
C VAL A 467 -12.94 -20.89 28.69
N VAL A 468 -11.73 -20.32 28.71
CA VAL A 468 -11.10 -19.72 27.53
C VAL A 468 -10.77 -20.78 26.48
N LEU A 469 -10.24 -21.93 26.90
CA LEU A 469 -9.94 -23.05 25.99
C LEU A 469 -11.19 -23.58 25.28
N GLU A 470 -12.29 -23.77 26.01
CA GLU A 470 -13.58 -24.19 25.44
C GLU A 470 -14.09 -23.17 24.42
N ALA A 471 -14.00 -21.87 24.73
CA ALA A 471 -14.42 -20.81 23.81
C ALA A 471 -13.58 -20.80 22.52
N LEU A 472 -12.25 -20.99 22.61
CA LEU A 472 -11.36 -21.04 21.44
C LEU A 472 -11.62 -22.22 20.51
N GLN A 473 -12.28 -23.28 20.99
CA GLN A 473 -12.69 -24.42 20.16
C GLN A 473 -13.98 -24.15 19.38
N LEU A 474 -14.73 -23.09 19.72
CA LEU A 474 -15.97 -22.73 19.04
C LEU A 474 -15.67 -21.91 17.78
N PRO A 475 -16.04 -22.38 16.57
CA PRO A 475 -15.74 -21.68 15.33
C PRO A 475 -16.25 -20.23 15.30
N GLY A 476 -17.44 -19.98 15.86
CA GLY A 476 -18.02 -18.64 15.96
C GLY A 476 -17.15 -17.66 16.76
N PHE A 477 -16.52 -18.11 17.84
CA PHE A 477 -15.65 -17.26 18.66
C PHE A 477 -14.36 -16.89 17.94
N THR A 478 -13.73 -17.86 17.27
CA THR A 478 -12.45 -17.64 16.58
C THR A 478 -12.52 -16.61 15.44
N GLN A 479 -13.69 -16.47 14.80
CA GLN A 479 -13.91 -15.50 13.72
C GLN A 479 -13.80 -14.03 14.18
N HIS A 480 -13.93 -13.76 15.49
CA HIS A 480 -13.88 -12.40 16.03
C HIS A 480 -12.52 -12.04 16.61
N MET A 481 -11.59 -13.00 16.69
CA MET A 481 -10.28 -12.79 17.33
C MET A 481 -9.44 -11.74 16.63
N ASP A 482 -9.49 -11.64 15.31
CA ASP A 482 -8.71 -10.65 14.54
C ASP A 482 -9.04 -9.20 14.92
N LEU A 483 -10.27 -8.94 15.36
CA LEU A 483 -10.76 -7.60 15.71
C LEU A 483 -10.51 -7.21 17.16
N LEU A 484 -9.97 -8.11 17.99
CA LEU A 484 -9.74 -7.81 19.39
C LEU A 484 -8.60 -6.81 19.61
N PRO A 485 -8.73 -5.92 20.62
CA PRO A 485 -7.62 -5.13 21.14
C PRO A 485 -6.39 -5.99 21.45
N SER A 486 -5.20 -5.46 21.16
CA SER A 486 -3.93 -6.17 21.38
C SER A 486 -3.74 -6.64 22.83
N ALA A 487 -4.23 -5.88 23.82
CA ALA A 487 -4.17 -6.26 25.23
C ALA A 487 -4.98 -7.53 25.53
N LEU A 488 -6.21 -7.63 25.00
CA LEU A 488 -7.04 -8.82 25.15
C LEU A 488 -6.45 -10.03 24.42
N LYS A 489 -5.90 -9.84 23.21
CA LYS A 489 -5.20 -10.92 22.47
C LYS A 489 -4.05 -11.52 23.29
N ARG A 490 -3.22 -10.66 23.91
CA ARG A 490 -2.15 -11.13 24.82
C ARG A 490 -2.69 -11.87 26.02
N THR A 491 -3.69 -11.29 26.69
CA THR A 491 -4.30 -11.90 27.87
C THR A 491 -4.88 -13.28 27.57
N LEU A 492 -5.52 -13.46 26.41
CA LEU A 492 -6.00 -14.77 25.94
C LEU A 492 -4.84 -15.76 25.79
N VAL A 493 -3.77 -15.37 25.11
CA VAL A 493 -2.59 -16.22 24.88
C VAL A 493 -1.90 -16.58 26.19
N GLU A 494 -1.72 -15.63 27.10
CA GLU A 494 -1.14 -15.85 28.44
C GLU A 494 -2.02 -16.79 29.28
N LYS A 495 -3.35 -16.67 29.15
CA LYS A 495 -4.27 -17.54 29.86
C LYS A 495 -4.21 -18.99 29.35
N VAL A 496 -4.18 -19.16 28.03
CA VAL A 496 -4.02 -20.48 27.41
C VAL A 496 -2.67 -21.09 27.80
N SER A 497 -1.58 -20.32 27.71
CA SER A 497 -0.25 -20.82 28.05
C SER A 497 -0.11 -21.24 29.52
N SER A 498 -0.84 -20.60 30.44
CA SER A 498 -0.86 -21.00 31.85
C SER A 498 -1.45 -22.40 32.11
N SER A 499 -2.18 -22.96 31.13
CA SER A 499 -2.84 -24.27 31.23
C SER A 499 -2.21 -25.37 30.40
N VAL A 500 -1.21 -25.05 29.58
CA VAL A 500 -0.57 -25.97 28.64
C VAL A 500 0.86 -26.27 29.08
N GLY A 501 1.22 -27.55 29.11
CA GLY A 501 2.56 -27.99 29.55
C GLY A 501 3.63 -27.95 28.45
N HIS A 502 3.23 -27.99 27.17
CA HIS A 502 4.14 -28.14 26.03
C HIS A 502 3.84 -27.18 24.86
N PRO A 503 4.88 -26.64 24.18
CA PRO A 503 4.73 -25.72 23.04
C PRO A 503 3.88 -26.27 21.88
N ALA A 504 3.98 -27.56 21.57
CA ALA A 504 3.23 -28.16 20.46
C ALA A 504 1.72 -28.11 20.69
N GLU A 505 1.28 -28.39 21.91
CA GLU A 505 -0.11 -28.27 22.30
C GLU A 505 -0.58 -26.81 22.27
N LEU A 506 0.26 -25.86 22.70
CA LEU A 506 -0.04 -24.43 22.66
C LEU A 506 -0.28 -23.95 21.22
N VAL A 507 0.61 -24.33 20.30
CA VAL A 507 0.47 -24.02 18.87
C VAL A 507 -0.80 -24.63 18.31
N LYS A 508 -1.14 -25.86 18.67
CA LYS A 508 -2.37 -26.52 18.21
C LYS A 508 -3.64 -25.78 18.67
N LEU A 509 -3.69 -25.37 19.94
CA LEU A 509 -4.88 -24.77 20.56
C LEU A 509 -5.10 -23.30 20.18
N ILE A 510 -4.03 -22.53 19.92
CA ILE A 510 -4.15 -21.11 19.64
C ILE A 510 -4.60 -20.86 18.19
N PRO A 511 -5.67 -20.09 17.93
CA PRO A 511 -6.07 -19.71 16.57
C PRO A 511 -5.02 -18.84 15.85
N SER A 512 -5.08 -18.85 14.51
CA SER A 512 -4.15 -18.10 13.65
C SER A 512 -4.08 -16.59 13.99
N ALA A 513 -5.23 -15.97 14.27
CA ALA A 513 -5.39 -14.56 14.68
C ALA A 513 -4.58 -14.14 15.92
N LEU A 514 -4.24 -15.10 16.78
CA LEU A 514 -3.53 -14.88 18.05
C LEU A 514 -2.06 -15.32 18.00
N ALA A 515 -1.62 -15.96 16.91
CA ALA A 515 -0.29 -16.58 16.82
C ALA A 515 0.86 -15.57 17.02
N SER A 516 0.74 -14.37 16.45
CA SER A 516 1.75 -13.31 16.56
C SER A 516 1.89 -12.74 17.99
N TYR A 517 0.97 -13.08 18.89
CA TYR A 517 0.98 -12.67 20.29
C TYR A 517 1.60 -13.72 21.21
N ILE A 518 1.96 -14.91 20.69
CA ILE A 518 2.66 -15.95 21.46
C ILE A 518 4.08 -15.47 21.84
N PRO A 519 4.42 -15.35 23.13
CA PRO A 519 5.78 -15.01 23.53
C PRO A 519 6.80 -16.00 22.97
N LYS A 520 7.92 -15.47 22.45
CA LYS A 520 8.98 -16.29 21.81
C LYS A 520 9.53 -17.40 22.73
N SER A 521 9.56 -17.17 24.04
CA SER A 521 10.04 -18.16 25.03
C SER A 521 9.17 -19.41 25.12
N LEU A 522 7.91 -19.33 24.70
CA LEU A 522 6.94 -20.43 24.70
C LEU A 522 6.96 -21.25 23.39
N LEU A 523 7.82 -20.87 22.44
CA LEU A 523 7.95 -21.52 21.13
C LEU A 523 9.22 -22.36 21.01
N VAL A 524 9.73 -22.84 22.15
CA VAL A 524 10.96 -23.65 22.24
C VAL A 524 10.59 -25.11 22.43
N PHE A 525 10.58 -25.87 21.35
CA PHE A 525 10.09 -27.25 21.31
C PHE A 525 11.06 -28.28 21.93
N GLY A 526 12.36 -27.98 21.96
CA GLY A 526 13.36 -28.87 22.56
C GLY A 526 13.48 -30.20 21.79
N GLU A 527 13.29 -31.33 22.48
CA GLU A 527 13.36 -32.66 21.87
C GLU A 527 12.06 -33.07 21.14
N GLU A 528 10.95 -32.38 21.40
CA GLU A 528 9.66 -32.67 20.78
C GLU A 528 9.61 -32.09 19.36
N LYS A 529 9.20 -32.87 18.37
CA LYS A 529 9.14 -32.39 16.99
C LYS A 529 7.86 -31.58 16.75
N PRO A 530 7.95 -30.33 16.26
CA PRO A 530 6.76 -29.55 15.94
C PRO A 530 5.98 -30.16 14.77
N ASN A 531 4.65 -30.08 14.82
CA ASN A 531 3.82 -30.40 13.67
C ASN A 531 3.88 -29.25 12.64
N VAL A 532 4.45 -29.53 11.47
CA VAL A 532 4.67 -28.55 10.40
C VAL A 532 3.37 -27.95 9.89
N GLN A 533 2.29 -28.72 9.84
CA GLN A 533 1.00 -28.25 9.34
C GLN A 533 0.36 -27.24 10.30
N ASP A 534 0.49 -27.47 11.61
CA ASP A 534 -0.02 -26.53 12.62
C ASP A 534 0.76 -25.20 12.57
N LEU A 535 2.07 -25.24 12.31
CA LEU A 535 2.89 -24.04 12.14
C LEU A 535 2.59 -23.30 10.82
N ASN A 536 2.37 -24.01 9.72
CA ASN A 536 2.19 -23.41 8.41
C ASN A 536 0.95 -22.51 8.31
N ASN A 537 -0.09 -22.81 9.08
CA ASN A 537 -1.38 -22.11 9.07
C ASN A 537 -1.41 -20.82 9.91
N LYS A 538 -0.26 -20.37 10.44
CA LYS A 538 -0.18 -19.25 11.37
C LYS A 538 0.79 -18.14 10.94
N PRO A 539 0.46 -16.87 11.21
CA PRO A 539 1.30 -15.71 10.93
C PRO A 539 2.28 -15.47 12.09
N TRP A 540 3.42 -16.15 12.03
CA TRP A 540 4.57 -15.92 12.90
C TRP A 540 5.26 -14.60 12.57
N THR A 541 5.87 -13.95 13.57
CA THR A 541 6.90 -12.93 13.32
C THR A 541 8.23 -13.59 13.01
N ARG A 542 9.18 -12.82 12.48
CA ARG A 542 10.56 -13.27 12.24
C ARG A 542 11.21 -13.84 13.51
N GLU A 543 11.05 -13.14 14.63
CA GLU A 543 11.62 -13.52 15.93
C GLU A 543 10.95 -14.77 16.51
N GLN A 544 9.64 -14.93 16.33
CA GLN A 544 8.93 -16.15 16.75
C GLN A 544 9.36 -17.35 15.92
N ALA A 545 9.36 -17.21 14.59
CA ALA A 545 9.74 -18.29 13.68
C ALA A 545 11.19 -18.74 13.91
N ALA A 546 12.09 -17.82 14.25
CA ALA A 546 13.48 -18.14 14.58
C ALA A 546 13.65 -19.10 15.77
N MET A 547 12.68 -19.16 16.70
CA MET A 547 12.75 -20.03 17.87
C MET A 547 12.66 -21.52 17.53
N PHE A 548 11.89 -21.86 16.49
CA PHE A 548 11.61 -23.25 16.10
C PHE A 548 12.10 -23.60 14.69
N PHE A 549 12.64 -22.63 13.93
CA PHE A 549 13.05 -22.85 12.55
C PHE A 549 14.03 -24.02 12.40
N SER A 550 15.02 -24.13 13.30
CA SER A 550 15.99 -25.24 13.26
C SER A 550 15.33 -26.61 13.45
N ASP A 551 14.26 -26.71 14.24
CA ASP A 551 13.59 -27.98 14.51
C ASP A 551 12.69 -28.37 13.32
N VAL A 552 12.04 -27.37 12.71
CA VAL A 552 11.22 -27.56 11.52
C VAL A 552 12.03 -28.03 10.32
N VAL A 553 13.17 -27.39 10.02
CA VAL A 553 13.99 -27.80 8.86
C VAL A 553 14.67 -29.16 9.02
N LYS A 554 14.85 -29.63 10.27
CA LYS A 554 15.28 -31.00 10.57
C LYS A 554 14.13 -32.01 10.43
N ALA A 555 12.89 -31.58 10.69
CA ALA A 555 11.71 -32.44 10.67
C ALA A 555 11.10 -32.58 9.27
N GLU A 556 11.16 -31.54 8.44
CA GLU A 556 10.56 -31.50 7.10
C GLU A 556 11.63 -31.63 6.00
N PRO A 557 11.67 -32.78 5.28
CA PRO A 557 12.57 -32.93 4.15
C PRO A 557 12.17 -32.07 2.94
N ASP A 558 10.89 -31.75 2.69
CA ASP A 558 10.48 -30.94 1.54
C ASP A 558 10.18 -29.48 1.94
N PHE A 559 11.15 -28.58 1.67
CA PHE A 559 11.00 -27.16 2.02
C PHE A 559 9.83 -26.48 1.30
N SER A 560 9.35 -27.02 0.17
CA SER A 560 8.21 -26.46 -0.57
C SER A 560 6.92 -26.47 0.25
N ARG A 561 6.83 -27.35 1.26
CA ARG A 561 5.70 -27.43 2.19
C ARG A 561 5.70 -26.32 3.23
N LEU A 562 6.85 -25.69 3.52
CA LEU A 562 6.94 -24.65 4.54
C LEU A 562 6.25 -23.36 4.08
N SER A 563 5.52 -22.70 4.98
CA SER A 563 4.88 -21.42 4.69
C SER A 563 5.91 -20.28 4.66
N GLN A 564 5.57 -19.18 3.98
CA GLN A 564 6.40 -17.96 3.98
C GLN A 564 6.69 -17.48 5.41
N SER A 565 5.69 -17.61 6.29
CA SER A 565 5.76 -17.19 7.68
C SER A 565 6.70 -18.03 8.54
N VAL A 566 6.89 -19.30 8.21
CA VAL A 566 7.89 -20.17 8.87
C VAL A 566 9.27 -19.88 8.30
N LEU A 567 9.39 -19.73 6.98
CA LEU A 567 10.67 -19.53 6.29
C LEU A 567 11.42 -18.26 6.68
N GLN A 568 10.70 -17.17 7.01
CA GLN A 568 11.33 -15.95 7.52
C GLN A 568 12.05 -16.14 8.87
N GLY A 569 11.85 -17.27 9.57
CA GLY A 569 12.56 -17.64 10.80
C GLY A 569 14.00 -18.07 10.58
N PHE A 570 14.50 -18.07 9.35
CA PHE A 570 15.88 -18.44 9.03
C PHE A 570 16.90 -17.69 9.89
N THR A 571 17.88 -18.40 10.45
CA THR A 571 19.01 -17.81 11.17
C THR A 571 20.30 -18.50 10.77
N CYS A 572 21.45 -17.84 10.94
CA CYS A 572 22.75 -18.46 10.68
C CYS A 572 23.02 -19.66 11.58
N ALA A 573 22.54 -19.66 12.82
CA ALA A 573 22.68 -20.82 13.71
C ALA A 573 21.99 -22.06 13.13
N ALA A 574 20.80 -21.88 12.56
CA ALA A 574 20.06 -22.95 11.88
C ALA A 574 20.72 -23.41 10.56
N ALA A 575 21.68 -22.64 10.03
CA ALA A 575 22.41 -23.05 8.83
C ALA A 575 23.33 -24.26 9.06
N SER A 576 23.66 -24.60 10.31
CA SER A 576 24.32 -25.88 10.60
C SER A 576 23.38 -27.08 10.48
N ALA A 577 22.07 -26.88 10.67
CA ALA A 577 21.07 -27.94 10.77
C ALA A 577 20.57 -28.49 9.42
N VAL A 578 20.61 -27.67 8.35
CA VAL A 578 20.11 -28.06 7.01
C VAL A 578 21.18 -28.81 6.21
N GLY A 579 22.46 -28.64 6.54
CA GLY A 579 23.60 -29.23 5.83
C GLY A 579 23.97 -28.46 4.55
N ALA A 580 25.27 -28.32 4.26
CA ALA A 580 25.79 -27.47 3.19
C ALA A 580 25.16 -27.74 1.80
N GLU A 581 24.84 -28.99 1.50
CA GLU A 581 24.33 -29.41 0.19
C GLU A 581 22.88 -28.99 -0.10
N ARG A 582 22.06 -28.74 0.93
CA ARG A 582 20.60 -28.50 0.75
C ARG A 582 20.20 -27.02 0.84
N PHE A 583 21.15 -26.11 1.07
CA PHE A 583 20.85 -24.68 1.23
C PHE A 583 20.35 -24.00 -0.03
N GLN A 584 20.87 -24.39 -1.20
CA GLN A 584 20.44 -23.81 -2.46
C GLN A 584 18.95 -24.11 -2.74
N GLU A 585 18.50 -25.32 -2.39
CA GLU A 585 17.08 -25.71 -2.47
C GLU A 585 16.21 -24.80 -1.58
N LEU A 586 16.60 -24.63 -0.31
CA LEU A 586 15.90 -23.77 0.64
C LEU A 586 15.81 -22.32 0.14
N ALA A 587 16.90 -21.76 -0.37
CA ALA A 587 16.96 -20.40 -0.88
C ALA A 587 16.06 -20.20 -2.12
N LYS A 588 16.02 -21.18 -3.03
CA LYS A 588 15.12 -21.18 -4.19
C LYS A 588 13.64 -21.24 -3.78
N VAL A 589 13.31 -22.00 -2.74
CA VAL A 589 11.96 -22.02 -2.16
C VAL A 589 11.62 -20.67 -1.53
N MET A 590 12.54 -20.04 -0.81
CA MET A 590 12.36 -18.70 -0.24
C MET A 590 12.05 -17.66 -1.34
N ARG A 591 12.73 -17.75 -2.50
CA ARG A 591 12.42 -16.94 -3.68
C ARG A 591 11.02 -17.21 -4.21
N LYS A 592 10.67 -18.48 -4.45
CA LYS A 592 9.35 -18.86 -5.00
C LYS A 592 8.20 -18.37 -4.11
N LYS A 593 8.41 -18.31 -2.79
CA LYS A 593 7.42 -17.84 -1.81
C LYS A 593 7.57 -16.36 -1.43
N ASN A 594 8.45 -15.60 -2.10
CA ASN A 594 8.73 -14.18 -1.83
C ASN A 594 8.97 -13.88 -0.33
N VAL A 595 9.77 -14.71 0.33
CA VAL A 595 10.08 -14.55 1.77
C VAL A 595 10.85 -13.25 1.99
N ARG A 596 10.39 -12.42 2.92
CA ARG A 596 11.08 -11.18 3.32
C ARG A 596 12.16 -11.52 4.35
N LEU A 597 13.40 -11.20 4.02
CA LEU A 597 14.56 -11.47 4.88
C LEU A 597 15.22 -10.15 5.26
N GLY A 598 15.75 -10.07 6.49
CA GLY A 598 16.53 -8.90 6.92
C GLY A 598 17.99 -8.98 6.47
N GLN A 599 18.74 -7.89 6.67
CA GLN A 599 20.14 -7.77 6.27
C GLN A 599 21.01 -8.94 6.76
N ASP A 600 20.95 -9.27 8.05
CA ASP A 600 21.74 -10.37 8.62
C ASP A 600 21.38 -11.73 8.02
N GLN A 601 20.09 -11.97 7.74
CA GLN A 601 19.64 -13.21 7.10
C GLN A 601 20.12 -13.30 5.67
N LEU A 602 20.08 -12.19 4.92
CA LEU A 602 20.52 -12.14 3.53
C LEU A 602 22.03 -12.29 3.41
N SER A 603 22.81 -11.60 4.25
CA SER A 603 24.27 -11.79 4.34
C SER A 603 24.61 -13.27 4.59
N CYS A 604 23.92 -13.89 5.54
CA CYS A 604 24.10 -15.30 5.85
C CYS A 604 23.71 -16.23 4.70
N LEU A 605 22.53 -16.01 4.13
CA LEU A 605 22.00 -16.80 3.03
C LEU A 605 22.93 -16.72 1.82
N LEU A 606 23.47 -15.53 1.53
CA LEU A 606 24.45 -15.35 0.47
C LEU A 606 25.68 -16.22 0.69
N LYS A 607 26.30 -16.15 1.87
CA LYS A 607 27.48 -16.97 2.20
C LYS A 607 27.20 -18.45 2.01
N MET A 608 26.03 -18.93 2.46
CA MET A 608 25.65 -20.33 2.33
C MET A 608 25.43 -20.74 0.88
N VAL A 609 24.80 -19.88 0.07
CA VAL A 609 24.56 -20.13 -1.35
C VAL A 609 25.87 -20.13 -2.15
N THR A 610 26.86 -19.34 -1.75
CA THR A 610 28.16 -19.19 -2.43
C THR A 610 29.28 -20.07 -1.87
N LEU A 611 29.01 -20.97 -0.91
CA LEU A 611 30.00 -21.88 -0.31
C LEU A 611 30.84 -22.66 -1.33
N HIS A 612 30.23 -23.04 -2.46
CA HIS A 612 30.89 -23.78 -3.54
C HIS A 612 31.13 -22.91 -4.79
N GLY A 613 31.22 -21.60 -4.62
CA GLY A 613 31.31 -20.62 -5.70
C GLY A 613 29.96 -19.98 -6.02
N ILE A 614 29.99 -18.92 -6.83
CA ILE A 614 28.80 -18.16 -7.21
C ILE A 614 27.94 -19.02 -8.16
N PRO A 615 26.64 -19.25 -7.85
CA PRO A 615 25.74 -19.98 -8.75
C PRO A 615 25.60 -19.30 -10.12
N LYS A 616 25.40 -20.10 -11.17
CA LYS A 616 25.13 -19.58 -12.54
C LYS A 616 23.68 -19.15 -12.76
N ASP A 617 22.80 -19.45 -11.80
CA ASP A 617 21.36 -19.24 -11.85
C ASP A 617 20.90 -18.30 -10.72
N LEU A 618 21.62 -17.18 -10.50
CA LEU A 618 21.33 -16.23 -9.41
C LEU A 618 19.90 -15.68 -9.45
N ASP A 619 19.29 -15.62 -10.64
CA ASP A 619 17.88 -15.27 -10.83
C ASP A 619 16.91 -16.18 -10.06
N SER A 620 17.31 -17.43 -9.77
CA SER A 620 16.51 -18.41 -9.04
C SER A 620 16.46 -18.19 -7.52
N TYR A 621 17.21 -17.21 -7.00
CA TYR A 621 17.34 -16.90 -5.59
C TYR A 621 16.67 -15.56 -5.24
N PRO A 622 16.44 -15.24 -3.94
CA PRO A 622 15.81 -13.98 -3.56
C PRO A 622 16.58 -12.78 -4.12
N LYS A 623 15.87 -11.86 -4.79
CA LYS A 623 16.47 -10.70 -5.46
C LYS A 623 17.27 -9.81 -4.51
N ASP A 624 16.86 -9.74 -3.24
CA ASP A 624 17.54 -8.99 -2.19
C ASP A 624 18.98 -9.46 -1.93
N LEU A 625 19.36 -10.68 -2.36
CA LEU A 625 20.75 -11.13 -2.31
C LEU A 625 21.67 -10.34 -3.25
N LEU A 626 21.13 -9.84 -4.35
CA LEU A 626 21.89 -9.07 -5.33
C LEU A 626 22.39 -7.74 -4.75
N LEU A 627 21.77 -7.24 -3.67
CA LEU A 627 22.25 -6.05 -2.96
C LEU A 627 23.67 -6.21 -2.39
N PHE A 628 24.10 -7.46 -2.18
CA PHE A 628 25.40 -7.80 -1.60
C PHE A 628 26.41 -8.34 -2.63
N LEU A 629 26.02 -8.43 -3.91
CA LEU A 629 26.83 -8.92 -5.03
C LEU A 629 27.11 -7.80 -6.03
N SER A 630 28.21 -7.90 -6.76
CA SER A 630 28.56 -6.95 -7.83
C SER A 630 28.09 -7.43 -9.22
N PRO A 631 27.99 -6.54 -10.22
CA PRO A 631 27.66 -6.93 -11.60
C PRO A 631 28.62 -7.99 -12.18
N SER A 632 29.89 -8.02 -11.75
CA SER A 632 30.83 -9.05 -12.20
C SER A 632 30.51 -10.43 -11.63
N ASP A 633 29.98 -10.50 -10.41
CA ASP A 633 29.52 -11.76 -9.81
C ASP A 633 28.32 -12.33 -10.58
N TYR A 634 27.51 -11.45 -11.18
CA TYR A 634 26.32 -11.81 -11.96
C TYR A 634 26.62 -12.21 -13.41
N ALA A 635 27.84 -12.02 -13.90
CA ALA A 635 28.17 -12.15 -15.32
C ALA A 635 27.89 -13.55 -15.90
N ALA A 636 27.89 -14.60 -15.08
CA ALA A 636 27.55 -15.96 -15.49
C ALA A 636 26.03 -16.23 -15.56
N THR A 637 25.20 -15.38 -14.95
CA THR A 637 23.73 -15.48 -14.92
C THR A 637 23.08 -14.64 -16.02
N GLY A 638 23.53 -13.40 -16.20
CA GLY A 638 22.92 -12.50 -17.18
C GLY A 638 23.70 -11.21 -17.41
N SER A 639 23.09 -10.28 -18.14
CA SER A 639 23.70 -9.00 -18.46
C SER A 639 23.70 -8.04 -17.27
N CYS A 640 24.54 -7.01 -17.35
CA CYS A 640 24.59 -5.95 -16.35
C CYS A 640 23.24 -5.20 -16.23
N SER A 641 22.53 -4.96 -17.33
CA SER A 641 21.18 -4.38 -17.30
C SER A 641 20.20 -5.29 -16.55
N GLN A 642 20.22 -6.60 -16.82
CA GLN A 642 19.38 -7.57 -16.12
C GLN A 642 19.65 -7.61 -14.61
N PHE A 643 20.92 -7.49 -14.20
CA PHE A 643 21.29 -7.37 -12.79
C PHE A 643 20.60 -6.17 -12.14
N PHE A 644 20.68 -4.98 -12.76
CA PHE A 644 20.07 -3.78 -12.20
C PHE A 644 18.54 -3.75 -12.28
N ILE A 645 17.91 -4.38 -13.28
CA ILE A 645 16.45 -4.61 -13.27
C ILE A 645 16.04 -5.41 -12.01
N ASN A 646 16.83 -6.41 -11.63
CA ASN A 646 16.53 -7.20 -10.44
C ASN A 646 16.85 -6.47 -9.14
N VAL A 647 17.93 -5.69 -9.08
CA VAL A 647 18.26 -4.82 -7.94
C VAL A 647 17.21 -3.72 -7.76
N GLY A 648 16.75 -3.09 -8.84
CA GLY A 648 15.70 -2.07 -8.80
C GLY A 648 14.35 -2.60 -8.32
N LYS A 649 14.12 -3.92 -8.45
CA LYS A 649 12.95 -4.64 -7.90
C LYS A 649 13.17 -5.16 -6.48
N ALA A 650 14.39 -5.12 -5.96
CA ALA A 650 14.73 -5.59 -4.62
C ALA A 650 14.36 -4.56 -3.55
N ASN A 651 14.28 -5.01 -2.29
CA ASN A 651 14.06 -4.13 -1.16
C ASN A 651 15.36 -3.44 -0.74
N VAL A 652 15.73 -2.36 -1.44
CA VAL A 652 16.95 -1.58 -1.17
C VAL A 652 17.04 -1.04 0.27
N ASP A 653 15.91 -0.88 0.95
CA ASP A 653 15.83 -0.39 2.34
C ASP A 653 16.31 -1.41 3.39
N VAL A 654 16.63 -2.64 2.97
CA VAL A 654 17.43 -3.57 3.77
C VAL A 654 18.81 -2.99 4.08
N LEU A 655 19.34 -2.15 3.20
CA LEU A 655 20.58 -1.41 3.41
C LEU A 655 20.24 0.05 3.77
N PRO A 656 20.78 0.59 4.89
CA PRO A 656 20.70 2.02 5.18
C PRO A 656 21.21 2.87 4.01
N ARG A 657 20.68 4.08 3.82
CA ARG A 657 21.08 4.98 2.72
C ARG A 657 22.57 5.34 2.77
N GLU A 658 23.11 5.43 3.98
CA GLU A 658 24.52 5.74 4.24
C GLU A 658 25.44 4.53 4.07
N ALA A 659 24.88 3.33 3.83
CA ALA A 659 25.68 2.13 3.66
C ALA A 659 26.56 2.26 2.40
N PRO A 660 27.89 2.08 2.50
CA PRO A 660 28.79 2.20 1.35
C PRO A 660 28.40 1.30 0.19
N ARG A 661 27.85 0.11 0.48
CA ARG A 661 27.37 -0.82 -0.55
C ARG A 661 26.19 -0.27 -1.35
N ARG A 662 25.24 0.42 -0.70
CA ARG A 662 24.07 1.00 -1.39
C ARG A 662 24.48 2.15 -2.30
N GLN A 663 25.39 3.01 -1.84
CA GLN A 663 25.98 4.07 -2.66
C GLN A 663 26.74 3.50 -3.86
N GLN A 664 27.51 2.43 -3.63
CA GLN A 664 28.25 1.75 -4.69
C GLN A 664 27.31 1.12 -5.75
N LEU A 665 26.20 0.51 -5.34
CA LEU A 665 25.21 -0.05 -6.27
C LEU A 665 24.67 1.01 -7.24
N LEU A 666 24.37 2.21 -6.75
CA LEU A 666 23.92 3.31 -7.62
C LEU A 666 25.01 3.70 -8.62
N LEU A 667 26.27 3.87 -8.18
CA LEU A 667 27.38 4.19 -9.07
C LEU A 667 27.62 3.10 -10.13
N GLU A 668 27.56 1.83 -9.74
CA GLU A 668 27.67 0.69 -10.63
C GLU A 668 26.51 0.66 -11.64
N ALA A 669 25.28 1.02 -11.22
CA ALA A 669 24.10 1.09 -12.09
C ALA A 669 24.23 2.18 -13.16
N LEU A 670 24.64 3.39 -12.76
CA LEU A 670 24.86 4.51 -13.67
C LEU A 670 25.95 4.19 -14.71
N ALA A 671 27.04 3.55 -14.27
CA ALA A 671 28.11 3.10 -15.16
C ALA A 671 27.64 2.01 -16.13
N CYS A 672 26.82 1.07 -15.64
CA CYS A 672 26.25 -0.02 -16.42
C CYS A 672 25.36 0.47 -17.58
N LEU A 673 24.48 1.43 -17.27
CA LEU A 673 23.53 2.01 -18.21
C LEU A 673 24.15 3.05 -19.14
N LYS A 674 25.43 3.39 -18.93
CA LYS A 674 26.18 4.39 -19.72
C LYS A 674 25.46 5.73 -19.80
N ILE A 675 24.89 6.19 -18.69
CA ILE A 675 24.13 7.42 -18.64
C ILE A 675 25.06 8.62 -18.92
N PRO A 676 24.82 9.42 -19.96
CA PRO A 676 25.65 10.57 -20.27
C PRO A 676 25.31 11.73 -19.32
N GLY A 677 26.24 12.10 -18.45
CA GLY A 677 26.03 13.18 -17.48
C GLY A 677 24.98 12.81 -16.44
N THR A 678 23.98 13.68 -16.25
CA THR A 678 22.96 13.54 -15.20
C THR A 678 21.54 13.31 -15.75
N GLN A 679 21.37 13.12 -17.06
CA GLN A 679 20.03 13.00 -17.66
C GLN A 679 19.57 11.54 -17.75
N ILE A 680 18.45 11.21 -17.08
CA ILE A 680 17.86 9.87 -17.04
C ILE A 680 16.53 9.87 -17.80
N ASN A 681 16.41 8.99 -18.79
CA ASN A 681 15.18 8.75 -19.55
C ASN A 681 14.29 7.71 -18.85
N GLU A 682 13.05 7.55 -19.32
CA GLU A 682 12.06 6.64 -18.72
C GLU A 682 12.53 5.17 -18.69
N GLU A 683 13.17 4.69 -19.77
CA GLU A 683 13.68 3.32 -19.83
C GLU A 683 14.76 3.05 -18.77
N ASN A 684 15.71 3.98 -18.60
CA ASN A 684 16.74 3.83 -17.57
C ASN A 684 16.16 3.99 -16.16
N ALA A 685 15.15 4.84 -15.97
CA ALA A 685 14.45 4.98 -14.70
C ALA A 685 13.75 3.68 -14.31
N GLU A 686 13.09 3.00 -15.26
CA GLU A 686 12.45 1.70 -15.03
C GLU A 686 13.48 0.61 -14.65
N ILE A 687 14.67 0.61 -15.27
CA ILE A 687 15.75 -0.32 -14.91
C ILE A 687 16.28 -0.02 -13.50
N LEU A 688 16.50 1.26 -13.16
CA LEU A 688 16.95 1.66 -11.83
C LEU A 688 15.92 1.31 -10.75
N GLY A 689 14.63 1.38 -11.08
CA GLY A 689 13.52 1.09 -10.17
C GLY A 689 13.68 1.84 -8.84
N ARG A 690 13.77 1.10 -7.74
CA ARG A 690 13.90 1.67 -6.39
C ARG A 690 15.20 2.46 -6.14
N LEU A 691 16.24 2.27 -6.96
CA LEU A 691 17.48 3.05 -6.86
C LEU A 691 17.29 4.51 -7.29
N VAL A 692 16.21 4.84 -8.02
CA VAL A 692 15.84 6.23 -8.35
C VAL A 692 15.72 7.09 -7.09
N CYS A 693 15.29 6.50 -5.97
CA CYS A 693 15.16 7.18 -4.68
C CYS A 693 16.49 7.65 -4.07
N ASP A 694 17.62 7.14 -4.55
CA ASP A 694 18.96 7.47 -4.07
C ASP A 694 19.70 8.47 -5.00
N LEU A 695 19.07 8.91 -6.09
CA LEU A 695 19.64 9.90 -7.01
C LEU A 695 19.71 11.29 -6.36
N GLY A 696 20.84 11.98 -6.48
CA GLY A 696 20.99 13.35 -5.96
C GLY A 696 20.13 14.37 -6.71
N GLY A 697 19.90 15.54 -6.09
CA GLY A 697 19.05 16.59 -6.66
C GLY A 697 19.41 17.05 -8.08
N GLU A 698 20.69 16.99 -8.48
CA GLU A 698 21.13 17.34 -9.83
C GLU A 698 20.50 16.46 -10.92
N TYR A 699 20.45 15.13 -10.70
CA TYR A 699 19.84 14.17 -11.63
C TYR A 699 18.34 14.41 -11.81
N ILE A 700 17.67 14.82 -10.73
CA ILE A 700 16.24 15.15 -10.76
C ILE A 700 16.01 16.39 -11.63
N ARG A 701 16.82 17.44 -11.45
CA ARG A 701 16.71 18.71 -12.20
C ARG A 701 16.95 18.53 -13.70
N SER A 702 18.00 17.81 -14.07
CA SER A 702 18.39 17.57 -15.46
C SER A 702 17.44 16.64 -16.22
N SER A 703 16.83 15.68 -15.51
CA SER A 703 15.89 14.73 -16.12
C SER A 703 14.48 15.30 -16.26
N GLY A 704 14.14 16.33 -15.49
CA GLY A 704 12.84 17.01 -15.58
C GLY A 704 11.67 16.10 -15.16
N GLY A 705 10.57 16.15 -15.90
CA GLY A 705 9.33 15.46 -15.55
C GLY A 705 9.36 13.92 -15.66
N SER A 706 10.37 13.33 -16.31
CA SER A 706 10.43 11.88 -16.57
C SER A 706 10.51 11.04 -15.31
N LEU A 707 11.15 11.55 -14.24
CA LEU A 707 11.37 10.81 -12.99
C LEU A 707 10.23 10.97 -11.97
N LEU A 708 9.28 11.91 -12.17
CA LEU A 708 8.30 12.25 -11.14
C LEU A 708 7.42 11.06 -10.75
N LYS A 709 7.07 10.19 -11.71
CA LYS A 709 6.28 8.98 -11.46
C LYS A 709 7.03 7.92 -10.67
N ASP A 710 8.34 7.77 -10.91
CA ASP A 710 9.17 6.82 -10.17
C ASP A 710 9.50 7.35 -8.77
N LEU A 711 9.78 8.66 -8.66
CA LEU A 711 10.01 9.33 -7.39
C LEU A 711 8.78 9.28 -6.49
N SER A 712 7.56 9.30 -7.03
CA SER A 712 6.34 9.18 -6.22
C SER A 712 6.22 7.83 -5.47
N GLN A 713 7.03 6.83 -5.82
CA GLN A 713 7.10 5.55 -5.12
C GLN A 713 8.15 5.51 -4.00
N CYS A 714 8.91 6.58 -3.81
CA CYS A 714 9.92 6.70 -2.77
C CYS A 714 9.30 7.01 -1.40
N GLY A 715 9.85 6.41 -0.33
CA GLY A 715 9.31 6.59 1.02
C GLY A 715 9.74 7.88 1.73
N SER A 716 10.85 8.49 1.32
CA SER A 716 11.39 9.72 1.90
C SER A 716 12.39 10.38 0.96
N PHE A 717 12.65 11.67 1.17
CA PHE A 717 13.57 12.46 0.37
C PHE A 717 14.59 13.19 1.25
N LEU A 718 15.77 13.45 0.69
CA LEU A 718 16.76 14.35 1.28
C LEU A 718 16.40 15.82 0.94
N PRO A 719 16.86 16.81 1.72
CA PRO A 719 16.53 18.22 1.49
C PRO A 719 16.88 18.72 0.07
N ASP A 720 17.99 18.26 -0.51
CA ASP A 720 18.41 18.61 -1.87
C ASP A 720 17.48 18.00 -2.94
N GLN A 721 17.03 16.76 -2.72
CA GLN A 721 16.04 16.09 -3.57
C GLN A 721 14.69 16.81 -3.51
N GLU A 722 14.26 17.21 -2.31
CA GLU A 722 13.00 17.95 -2.13
C GLU A 722 13.00 19.27 -2.90
N GLU A 723 14.09 20.04 -2.80
CA GLU A 723 14.25 21.29 -3.54
C GLU A 723 14.24 21.05 -5.06
N ALA A 724 14.95 20.02 -5.53
CA ALA A 724 14.97 19.64 -6.93
C ALA A 724 13.59 19.26 -7.48
N ILE A 725 12.81 18.48 -6.72
CA ILE A 725 11.44 18.09 -7.09
C ILE A 725 10.54 19.32 -7.19
N ARG A 726 10.60 20.24 -6.21
CA ARG A 726 9.82 21.48 -6.23
C ARG A 726 10.13 22.34 -7.45
N ASP A 727 11.40 22.44 -7.83
CA ASP A 727 11.82 23.25 -8.98
C ASP A 727 11.38 22.64 -10.32
N VAL A 728 11.49 21.31 -10.47
CA VAL A 728 10.98 20.60 -11.64
C VAL A 728 9.47 20.80 -11.79
N ILE A 729 8.71 20.63 -10.70
CA ILE A 729 7.25 20.80 -10.71
C ILE A 729 6.86 22.26 -11.01
N SER A 730 7.55 23.22 -10.39
CA SER A 730 7.28 24.65 -10.58
C SER A 730 7.61 25.14 -11.99
N SER A 731 8.52 24.47 -12.71
CA SER A 731 8.82 24.80 -14.11
C SER A 731 7.63 24.61 -15.06
N GLY A 732 6.67 23.74 -14.70
CA GLY A 732 5.51 23.38 -15.52
C GLY A 732 5.83 22.57 -16.78
N ASN A 733 7.11 22.35 -17.11
CA ASN A 733 7.55 21.60 -18.28
C ASN A 733 7.65 20.10 -17.96
N THR A 734 6.52 19.50 -17.62
CA THR A 734 6.40 18.07 -17.28
C THR A 734 5.27 17.43 -18.08
N THR A 735 5.25 16.10 -18.16
CA THR A 735 4.14 15.33 -18.75
C THR A 735 2.80 15.59 -18.04
N PHE A 736 2.82 16.08 -16.80
CA PHE A 736 1.65 16.41 -16.00
C PHE A 736 1.21 17.88 -16.11
N GLY A 737 1.98 18.73 -16.81
CA GLY A 737 1.73 20.17 -16.91
C GLY A 737 1.95 20.94 -15.59
N PRO A 738 1.61 22.25 -15.56
CA PRO A 738 1.78 23.09 -14.38
C PRO A 738 0.75 22.76 -13.27
N PRO A 739 1.07 23.00 -11.98
CA PRO A 739 0.16 22.71 -10.85
C PRO A 739 -1.27 23.26 -10.98
N ALA A 740 -1.42 24.41 -11.65
CA ALA A 740 -2.72 25.03 -11.90
C ALA A 740 -3.65 24.22 -12.83
N ALA A 741 -3.10 23.30 -13.63
CA ALA A 741 -3.85 22.42 -14.53
C ALA A 741 -4.10 21.02 -13.93
N TRP A 742 -3.62 20.75 -12.71
CA TRP A 742 -3.71 19.42 -12.11
C TRP A 742 -5.13 19.04 -11.72
N SER A 743 -5.46 17.77 -11.96
CA SER A 743 -6.73 17.15 -11.56
C SER A 743 -6.55 16.30 -10.30
N ALA A 744 -7.67 15.78 -9.76
CA ALA A 744 -7.61 14.81 -8.68
C ALA A 744 -6.86 13.52 -9.06
N PHE A 745 -6.89 13.12 -10.34
CA PHE A 745 -6.14 11.98 -10.84
C PHE A 745 -4.63 12.23 -10.83
N THR A 746 -4.20 13.41 -11.28
CA THR A 746 -2.79 13.83 -11.25
C THR A 746 -2.23 13.81 -9.82
N LEU A 747 -3.01 14.29 -8.85
CA LEU A 747 -2.67 14.23 -7.43
C LEU A 747 -2.58 12.79 -6.90
N SER A 748 -3.37 11.87 -7.44
CA SER A 748 -3.35 10.45 -7.08
C SER A 748 -2.06 9.77 -7.59
N GLU A 749 -1.71 9.99 -8.86
CA GLU A 749 -0.48 9.47 -9.46
C GLU A 749 0.79 10.00 -8.79
N LEU A 750 0.78 11.27 -8.39
CA LEU A 750 1.91 11.94 -7.72
C LEU A 750 1.76 11.97 -6.19
N SER A 751 0.91 11.12 -5.62
CA SER A 751 0.55 11.20 -4.20
C SER A 751 1.75 11.13 -3.25
N GLY A 752 2.78 10.35 -3.57
CA GLY A 752 4.02 10.29 -2.78
C GLY A 752 4.88 11.56 -2.80
N LEU A 753 4.62 12.50 -3.72
CA LEU A 753 5.32 13.79 -3.81
C LEU A 753 4.59 14.92 -3.08
N ILE A 754 3.33 14.72 -2.68
CA ILE A 754 2.52 15.73 -1.96
C ILE A 754 3.25 16.32 -0.73
N PRO A 755 3.98 15.55 0.10
CA PRO A 755 4.70 16.10 1.26
C PRO A 755 5.77 17.12 0.86
N VAL A 756 6.30 16.98 -0.35
CA VAL A 756 7.41 17.78 -0.90
C VAL A 756 6.91 19.05 -1.58
N LEU A 757 5.64 19.17 -1.98
CA LEU A 757 5.16 20.33 -2.73
C LEU A 757 5.25 21.64 -1.92
N GLY A 758 4.93 21.56 -0.62
CA GLY A 758 4.81 22.72 0.27
C GLY A 758 3.71 23.71 -0.11
N HIS A 759 3.57 24.75 0.72
CA HIS A 759 2.45 25.69 0.63
C HIS A 759 2.37 26.46 -0.71
N SER A 760 3.49 26.88 -1.28
CA SER A 760 3.51 27.69 -2.51
C SER A 760 2.99 26.94 -3.74
N ILE A 761 3.28 25.64 -3.86
CA ILE A 761 2.80 24.80 -4.96
C ILE A 761 1.36 24.35 -4.70
N LEU A 762 1.05 23.89 -3.48
CA LEU A 762 -0.32 23.47 -3.13
C LEU A 762 -1.36 24.56 -3.38
N GLN A 763 -1.00 25.83 -3.19
CA GLN A 763 -1.88 26.98 -3.45
C GLN A 763 -2.20 27.23 -4.92
N GLN A 764 -1.33 26.76 -5.82
CA GLN A 764 -1.57 26.89 -7.26
C GLN A 764 -2.56 25.85 -7.76
N ILE A 765 -2.74 24.76 -7.02
CA ILE A 765 -3.63 23.66 -7.40
C ILE A 765 -5.10 24.09 -7.20
N PRO A 766 -6.00 23.82 -8.16
CA PRO A 766 -7.41 24.15 -8.02
C PRO A 766 -8.05 23.54 -6.77
N LYS A 767 -8.79 24.34 -5.99
CA LYS A 767 -9.44 23.90 -4.74
C LYS A 767 -10.41 22.74 -4.94
N ASN A 768 -11.12 22.72 -6.08
CA ASN A 768 -12.00 21.61 -6.44
C ASN A 768 -11.22 20.31 -6.67
N ALA A 769 -10.06 20.37 -7.33
CA ALA A 769 -9.19 19.20 -7.52
C ALA A 769 -8.70 18.62 -6.19
N LEU A 770 -8.22 19.48 -5.27
CA LEU A 770 -7.81 19.06 -3.91
C LEU A 770 -8.98 18.46 -3.10
N THR A 771 -10.16 19.09 -3.17
CA THR A 771 -11.35 18.61 -2.45
C THR A 771 -11.83 17.26 -2.98
N THR A 772 -11.87 17.08 -4.31
CA THR A 772 -12.21 15.82 -4.96
C THR A 772 -11.18 14.74 -4.63
N TRP A 773 -9.89 15.09 -4.62
CA TRP A 773 -8.83 14.16 -4.27
C TRP A 773 -8.90 13.70 -2.80
N LEU A 774 -9.12 14.63 -1.85
CA LEU A 774 -9.31 14.28 -0.43
C LEU A 774 -10.51 13.35 -0.22
N ARG A 775 -11.57 13.52 -1.01
CA ARG A 775 -12.77 12.69 -0.94
C ARG A 775 -12.54 11.27 -1.48
N ASN A 776 -11.89 11.17 -2.64
CA ASN A 776 -11.88 9.94 -3.44
C ASN A 776 -10.59 9.13 -3.32
N PHE A 777 -9.44 9.78 -3.11
CA PHE A 777 -8.12 9.14 -3.21
C PHE A 777 -7.29 9.20 -1.92
N ALA A 778 -7.59 10.10 -0.97
CA ALA A 778 -6.79 10.23 0.25
C ALA A 778 -6.76 8.96 1.12
N TRP A 779 -7.81 8.16 1.09
CA TRP A 779 -7.89 6.89 1.84
C TRP A 779 -6.92 5.82 1.35
N ASP A 780 -6.64 5.83 0.05
CA ASP A 780 -5.70 4.90 -0.60
C ASP A 780 -4.30 5.51 -0.75
N SER A 781 -4.13 6.75 -0.27
CA SER A 781 -2.88 7.48 -0.33
C SER A 781 -1.88 6.98 0.73
N PRO A 782 -0.58 6.92 0.41
CA PRO A 782 0.45 6.59 1.40
C PRO A 782 0.71 7.70 2.43
N LEU A 783 0.04 8.85 2.31
CA LEU A 783 0.27 10.02 3.15
C LEU A 783 -0.17 9.80 4.59
N SER A 784 0.64 10.34 5.50
CA SER A 784 0.30 10.48 6.89
C SER A 784 -0.83 11.48 7.09
N ARG A 785 -1.55 11.34 8.20
CA ARG A 785 -2.61 12.28 8.59
C ARG A 785 -2.10 13.71 8.73
N ALA A 786 -0.84 13.91 9.17
CA ALA A 786 -0.26 15.24 9.32
C ALA A 786 -0.08 15.92 7.95
N GLU A 787 0.41 15.17 6.95
CA GLU A 787 0.55 15.67 5.58
C GLU A 787 -0.82 15.99 4.95
N LEU A 788 -1.83 15.16 5.20
CA LEU A 788 -3.22 15.47 4.81
C LEU A 788 -3.74 16.74 5.50
N GLY A 789 -3.39 16.95 6.77
CA GLY A 789 -3.72 18.16 7.52
C GLY A 789 -3.13 19.44 6.89
N THR A 790 -1.94 19.35 6.29
CA THR A 790 -1.35 20.45 5.51
C THR A 790 -2.19 20.78 4.28
N VAL A 791 -2.68 19.76 3.55
CA VAL A 791 -3.56 19.95 2.40
C VAL A 791 -4.91 20.56 2.82
N VAL A 792 -5.49 20.10 3.92
CA VAL A 792 -6.72 20.69 4.50
C VAL A 792 -6.50 22.15 4.87
N GLY A 793 -5.34 22.49 5.43
CA GLY A 793 -4.97 23.87 5.75
C GLY A 793 -5.06 24.82 4.55
N GLU A 794 -4.76 24.34 3.33
CA GLU A 794 -4.87 25.15 2.11
C GLU A 794 -6.31 25.36 1.62
N LEU A 795 -7.23 24.48 2.01
CA LEU A 795 -8.65 24.64 1.71
C LEU A 795 -9.28 25.73 2.58
N LEU A 796 -8.80 25.88 3.82
CA LEU A 796 -9.32 26.83 4.79
C LEU A 796 -9.19 28.30 4.32
N PRO A 797 -10.15 29.17 4.67
CA PRO A 797 -10.09 30.59 4.30
C PRO A 797 -8.94 31.32 5.02
N ARG A 798 -8.17 32.14 4.29
CA ARG A 798 -7.03 32.90 4.86
C ARG A 798 -7.41 34.09 5.75
N ARG A 799 -8.64 34.58 5.64
CA ARG A 799 -9.16 35.69 6.45
C ARG A 799 -10.27 35.17 7.34
N HIS A 800 -10.01 35.16 8.64
CA HIS A 800 -10.96 34.77 9.66
C HIS A 800 -11.68 36.01 10.18
N LYS A 801 -13.03 36.01 10.15
CA LYS A 801 -13.80 36.95 10.97
C LYS A 801 -13.75 36.43 12.41
N ARG A 802 -13.61 37.31 13.40
CA ARG A 802 -13.81 36.92 14.81
C ARG A 802 -15.24 36.38 14.92
N ALA A 803 -15.38 35.11 15.28
CA ALA A 803 -16.68 34.48 15.42
C ALA A 803 -17.35 34.99 16.71
N ASP A 804 -18.55 35.57 16.58
CA ASP A 804 -19.42 35.92 17.71
C ASP A 804 -20.42 34.77 17.91
N GLY A 805 -19.89 33.61 18.36
CA GLY A 805 -20.64 32.35 18.49
C GLY A 805 -20.58 31.44 17.26
N CYS A 806 -21.20 30.26 17.36
CA CYS A 806 -21.28 29.28 16.27
C CYS A 806 -22.31 29.75 15.22
N PRO A 807 -21.95 29.84 13.92
CA PRO A 807 -22.91 30.18 12.88
C PRO A 807 -24.07 29.17 12.81
N PRO A 808 -25.33 29.60 12.63
CA PRO A 808 -26.50 28.70 12.62
C PRO A 808 -26.43 27.62 11.53
N ASP A 809 -25.79 27.90 10.40
CA ASP A 809 -25.58 26.99 9.28
C ASP A 809 -24.40 26.02 9.48
N LYS A 810 -23.63 26.19 10.57
CA LYS A 810 -22.40 25.43 10.85
C LYS A 810 -22.45 24.64 12.17
N GLU A 811 -23.62 24.41 12.76
CA GLU A 811 -23.71 23.53 13.93
C GLU A 811 -23.11 22.14 13.66
N ILE A 812 -22.29 21.65 14.60
CA ILE A 812 -21.66 20.33 14.48
C ILE A 812 -22.72 19.28 14.79
N THR A 813 -23.31 18.73 13.73
CA THR A 813 -24.29 17.64 13.81
C THR A 813 -23.63 16.27 13.64
N GLU A 814 -24.37 15.21 13.91
CA GLU A 814 -23.94 13.83 13.66
C GLU A 814 -23.52 13.58 12.20
N ALA A 815 -24.15 14.27 11.23
CA ALA A 815 -23.76 14.19 9.82
C ALA A 815 -22.39 14.83 9.56
N VAL A 816 -22.06 15.90 10.28
CA VAL A 816 -20.76 16.57 10.22
C VAL A 816 -19.69 15.70 10.88
N LEU A 817 -19.96 15.17 12.07
CA LEU A 817 -19.04 14.31 12.86
C LEU A 817 -18.72 12.96 12.22
N ASN A 818 -19.38 12.62 11.12
CA ASN A 818 -19.08 11.42 10.36
C ASN A 818 -18.62 11.76 8.93
N ASN A 819 -18.47 13.05 8.59
CA ASN A 819 -17.97 13.46 7.28
C ASN A 819 -16.47 13.64 7.37
N ASP A 820 -15.72 12.89 6.57
CA ASP A 820 -14.26 12.91 6.63
C ASP A 820 -13.63 14.21 6.11
N LEU A 821 -14.42 15.04 5.42
CA LEU A 821 -14.07 16.41 5.05
C LEU A 821 -14.44 17.45 6.13
N MET A 822 -14.94 17.04 7.30
CA MET A 822 -15.23 17.94 8.42
C MET A 822 -14.12 18.96 8.69
N PRO A 823 -12.83 18.58 8.71
CA PRO A 823 -11.75 19.54 8.94
C PRO A 823 -11.70 20.72 7.96
N ALA A 824 -12.23 20.56 6.74
CA ALA A 824 -12.25 21.64 5.75
C ALA A 824 -13.42 22.64 5.95
N PHE A 825 -14.40 22.32 6.80
CA PHE A 825 -15.61 23.16 6.98
C PHE A 825 -15.44 24.26 8.04
N TYR A 826 -14.50 24.05 8.98
CA TYR A 826 -14.33 24.89 10.16
C TYR A 826 -12.93 25.46 10.22
N SER A 827 -12.80 26.78 10.27
CA SER A 827 -11.57 27.40 10.78
C SER A 827 -11.38 27.09 12.28
N PRO A 828 -10.17 27.25 12.84
CA PRO A 828 -9.92 27.00 14.26
C PRO A 828 -10.88 27.78 15.19
N GLU A 829 -11.15 29.05 14.88
CA GLU A 829 -12.03 29.91 15.68
C GLU A 829 -13.50 29.47 15.59
N GLU A 830 -13.97 29.10 14.40
CA GLU A 830 -15.32 28.55 14.20
C GLU A 830 -15.48 27.20 14.91
N LEU A 831 -14.47 26.33 14.83
CA LEU A 831 -14.47 25.04 15.51
C LEU A 831 -14.59 25.23 17.02
N HIS A 832 -13.82 26.15 17.62
CA HIS A 832 -13.90 26.44 19.05
C HIS A 832 -15.30 26.92 19.45
N ALA A 833 -15.87 27.85 18.69
CA ALA A 833 -17.20 28.38 18.96
C ALA A 833 -18.30 27.31 18.85
N CYS A 834 -18.18 26.38 17.90
CA CYS A 834 -19.18 25.34 17.64
C CYS A 834 -19.07 24.11 18.55
N LEU A 835 -17.95 23.90 19.25
CA LEU A 835 -17.76 22.74 20.13
C LEU A 835 -18.42 22.86 21.51
N ARG A 836 -18.71 24.08 22.00
CA ARG A 836 -19.11 24.33 23.41
C ARG A 836 -20.30 23.52 23.94
N ASN A 837 -21.20 23.04 23.08
CA ASN A 837 -22.39 22.26 23.47
C ASN A 837 -22.52 20.91 22.72
N VAL A 838 -21.44 20.43 22.10
CA VAL A 838 -21.45 19.18 21.33
C VAL A 838 -20.97 18.05 22.22
N SER A 839 -21.63 16.89 22.20
CA SER A 839 -21.08 15.68 22.82
C SER A 839 -20.28 14.89 21.80
N LEU A 840 -18.97 14.71 22.04
CA LEU A 840 -18.08 13.93 21.17
C LEU A 840 -17.86 12.49 21.62
N GLU A 841 -18.60 12.02 22.64
CA GLU A 841 -18.36 10.73 23.30
C GLU A 841 -18.31 9.53 22.33
N ASN A 842 -19.19 9.50 21.32
CA ASN A 842 -19.24 8.43 20.33
C ASN A 842 -18.22 8.56 19.18
N HIS A 843 -17.48 9.67 19.15
CA HIS A 843 -16.55 10.01 18.07
C HIS A 843 -15.10 10.16 18.56
N LEU A 844 -14.83 9.96 19.86
CA LEU A 844 -13.49 10.10 20.43
C LEU A 844 -12.44 9.24 19.70
N SER A 845 -12.77 8.03 19.28
CA SER A 845 -11.86 7.17 18.50
C SER A 845 -11.61 7.67 17.07
N GLN A 846 -12.52 8.48 16.51
CA GLN A 846 -12.50 9.01 15.14
C GLN A 846 -11.87 10.41 15.06
N LEU A 847 -11.97 11.24 16.10
CA LEU A 847 -11.37 12.58 16.10
C LEU A 847 -9.87 12.59 15.71
N PRO A 848 -9.03 11.65 16.20
CA PRO A 848 -7.64 11.64 15.81
C PRO A 848 -7.40 11.20 14.36
N THR A 849 -8.36 10.49 13.73
CA THR A 849 -8.24 10.04 12.34
C THR A 849 -8.48 11.16 11.35
N TYR A 850 -9.17 12.23 11.76
CA TYR A 850 -9.40 13.36 10.89
C TYR A 850 -8.13 14.16 10.59
N PRO A 851 -7.94 14.62 9.34
CA PRO A 851 -6.82 15.46 8.92
C PRO A 851 -7.00 16.92 9.40
N PHE A 852 -7.20 17.13 10.70
CA PHE A 852 -7.18 18.46 11.28
C PHE A 852 -5.78 19.08 11.16
N SER A 853 -5.74 20.36 10.83
CA SER A 853 -4.54 21.19 10.91
C SER A 853 -4.07 21.34 12.37
N VAL A 854 -2.80 21.68 12.57
CA VAL A 854 -2.22 21.88 13.92
C VAL A 854 -3.02 22.89 14.76
N PRO A 855 -3.47 24.05 14.23
CA PRO A 855 -4.31 24.97 14.98
C PRO A 855 -5.68 24.39 15.39
N GLN A 856 -6.32 23.59 14.53
CA GLN A 856 -7.58 22.92 14.87
C GLN A 856 -7.39 21.86 15.96
N LEU A 857 -6.26 21.15 15.95
CA LEU A 857 -5.93 20.19 17.01
C LEU A 857 -5.75 20.85 18.37
N ALA A 858 -5.17 22.06 18.42
CA ALA A 858 -5.06 22.82 19.67
C ALA A 858 -6.44 23.13 20.26
N VAL A 859 -7.38 23.57 19.43
CA VAL A 859 -8.78 23.82 19.85
C VAL A 859 -9.46 22.55 20.35
N LEU A 860 -9.28 21.42 19.66
CA LEU A 860 -9.82 20.14 20.11
C LEU A 860 -9.20 19.69 21.43
N LYS A 861 -7.89 19.90 21.62
CA LYS A 861 -7.21 19.60 22.88
C LYS A 861 -7.80 20.42 24.04
N GLU A 862 -8.00 21.72 23.85
CA GLU A 862 -8.61 22.59 24.88
C GLU A 862 -9.99 22.06 25.31
N TYR A 863 -10.84 21.72 24.35
CA TYR A 863 -12.14 21.10 24.64
C TYR A 863 -12.00 19.77 25.40
N LEU A 864 -11.05 18.92 25.00
CA LEU A 864 -10.81 17.63 25.67
C LEU A 864 -10.29 17.80 27.10
N ASP A 865 -9.43 18.78 27.36
CA ASP A 865 -8.91 19.08 28.69
C ASP A 865 -10.01 19.58 29.64
N GLU A 866 -10.93 20.40 29.14
CA GLU A 866 -12.11 20.86 29.89
C GLU A 866 -13.04 19.68 30.25
N MET A 867 -13.26 18.77 29.31
CA MET A 867 -14.14 17.61 29.50
C MET A 867 -13.52 16.49 30.33
N TYR A 868 -12.19 16.32 30.26
CA TYR A 868 -11.46 15.21 30.88
C TYR A 868 -10.25 15.69 31.70
N PRO A 869 -10.46 16.46 32.79
CA PRO A 869 -9.38 17.08 33.56
C PRO A 869 -8.47 16.06 34.28
N ASN A 870 -8.89 14.80 34.39
CA ASN A 870 -8.14 13.72 35.05
C ASN A 870 -7.52 12.72 34.06
N GLY A 871 -7.35 13.15 32.80
CA GLY A 871 -6.82 12.32 31.72
C GLY A 871 -7.90 11.72 30.83
N TYR A 872 -7.51 11.40 29.60
CA TYR A 872 -8.43 11.03 28.54
C TYR A 872 -8.92 9.58 28.64
N PRO A 873 -10.11 9.27 28.08
CA PRO A 873 -10.59 7.90 27.94
C PRO A 873 -9.64 7.02 27.12
N GLU A 874 -9.58 5.73 27.44
CA GLU A 874 -8.70 4.75 26.78
C GLU A 874 -8.89 4.68 25.26
N SER A 875 -10.11 4.93 24.78
CA SER A 875 -10.42 4.93 23.35
C SER A 875 -9.75 6.07 22.58
N LEU A 876 -9.61 7.24 23.21
CA LEU A 876 -8.83 8.34 22.68
C LEU A 876 -7.33 8.11 22.89
N LEU A 877 -6.93 7.60 24.07
CA LEU A 877 -5.53 7.29 24.37
C LEU A 877 -4.92 6.33 23.37
N SER A 878 -5.68 5.38 22.83
CA SER A 878 -5.18 4.39 21.86
C SER A 878 -4.77 4.97 20.50
N ASN A 879 -5.23 6.19 20.18
CA ASN A 879 -5.00 6.90 18.91
C ASN A 879 -4.63 8.38 19.16
N LEU A 880 -3.91 8.68 20.24
CA LEU A 880 -3.55 10.04 20.65
C LEU A 880 -2.40 10.66 19.85
N SER A 881 -1.75 9.93 18.94
CA SER A 881 -0.57 10.39 18.18
C SER A 881 -0.64 11.85 17.69
N PRO A 882 -1.76 12.35 17.14
CA PRO A 882 -1.83 13.72 16.64
C PRO A 882 -1.78 14.82 17.72
N PHE A 883 -2.18 14.49 18.95
CA PHE A 883 -2.20 15.44 20.07
C PHE A 883 -0.88 15.44 20.84
N LEU A 884 -0.03 14.42 20.67
CA LEU A 884 1.25 14.30 21.40
C LEU A 884 2.13 15.55 21.34
N PRO A 885 2.28 16.27 20.20
CA PRO A 885 3.10 17.49 20.16
C PRO A 885 2.55 18.63 21.02
N LEU A 886 1.28 18.57 21.41
CA LEU A 886 0.57 19.59 22.17
C LEU A 886 0.47 19.25 23.68
N ILE A 887 0.82 18.01 24.07
CA ILE A 887 0.70 17.52 25.45
C ILE A 887 2.02 17.74 26.19
N THR A 888 1.93 18.08 27.47
CA THR A 888 3.08 18.31 28.35
C THR A 888 3.25 17.18 29.39
N PRO A 889 4.48 16.94 29.88
CA PRO A 889 4.72 15.98 30.97
C PRO A 889 3.94 16.29 32.26
N GLU A 890 3.74 17.57 32.56
CA GLU A 890 3.03 18.07 33.74
C GLU A 890 1.55 17.67 33.69
N GLU A 891 0.91 17.78 32.52
CA GLU A 891 -0.48 17.32 32.31
C GLU A 891 -0.60 15.81 32.56
N ILE A 892 0.32 15.00 32.02
CA ILE A 892 0.29 13.53 32.20
C ILE A 892 0.38 13.14 33.69
N SER A 893 1.07 13.95 34.51
CA SER A 893 1.22 13.67 35.94
C SER A 893 -0.12 13.69 36.70
N THR A 894 -1.13 14.39 36.19
CA THR A 894 -2.48 14.45 36.79
C THR A 894 -3.36 13.27 36.36
N TRP A 895 -3.03 12.61 35.24
CA TRP A 895 -3.88 11.59 34.62
C TRP A 895 -4.04 10.33 35.47
N LYS A 896 -5.17 9.63 35.34
CA LYS A 896 -5.48 8.36 36.02
C LYS A 896 -5.02 7.13 35.21
N ILE A 897 -3.72 6.94 35.04
CA ILE A 897 -3.13 5.76 34.38
C ILE A 897 -3.08 4.57 35.36
N SER A 898 -4.25 3.98 35.63
CA SER A 898 -4.44 3.00 36.70
C SER A 898 -4.29 1.53 36.27
N SER A 899 -4.10 1.26 34.98
CA SER A 899 -3.98 -0.11 34.46
C SER A 899 -2.89 -0.23 33.40
N ALA A 900 -2.34 -1.44 33.24
CA ALA A 900 -1.37 -1.73 32.19
C ALA A 900 -1.95 -1.47 30.78
N ASP A 901 -3.27 -1.63 30.62
CA ASP A 901 -3.98 -1.37 29.36
C ASP A 901 -4.00 0.12 29.02
N THR A 902 -4.29 0.99 30.00
CA THR A 902 -4.22 2.44 29.80
C THR A 902 -2.81 2.93 29.47
N LEU A 903 -1.79 2.35 30.12
CA LEU A 903 -0.39 2.64 29.80
C LEU A 903 -0.05 2.16 28.38
N ALA A 904 -0.47 0.95 28.02
CA ALA A 904 -0.25 0.39 26.69
C ALA A 904 -0.93 1.21 25.60
N ALA A 905 -2.17 1.65 25.82
CA ALA A 905 -2.91 2.51 24.91
C ALA A 905 -2.14 3.80 24.63
N PHE A 906 -1.61 4.46 25.67
CA PHE A 906 -0.82 5.68 25.51
C PHE A 906 0.53 5.45 24.82
N LEU A 907 1.33 4.49 25.29
CA LEU A 907 2.68 4.24 24.76
C LEU A 907 2.67 3.71 23.31
N LYS A 908 1.57 3.09 22.88
CA LYS A 908 1.38 2.66 21.49
C LYS A 908 1.45 3.82 20.48
N ASN A 909 1.17 5.05 20.90
CA ASN A 909 1.26 6.24 20.04
C ASN A 909 2.69 6.73 19.82
N GLU A 910 3.67 6.03 20.40
CA GLU A 910 5.08 6.37 20.30
C GLU A 910 5.43 7.80 20.77
N PRO A 911 5.01 8.22 21.98
CA PRO A 911 5.36 9.52 22.54
C PRO A 911 6.87 9.76 22.64
N SER A 912 7.24 11.03 22.79
CA SER A 912 8.61 11.42 23.13
C SER A 912 9.03 10.82 24.47
N ASP A 913 10.33 10.67 24.68
CA ASP A 913 10.88 10.06 25.90
C ASP A 913 10.45 10.80 27.18
N SER A 914 10.26 12.12 27.12
CA SER A 914 9.78 12.92 28.25
C SER A 914 8.34 12.57 28.64
N LEU A 915 7.44 12.50 27.66
CA LEU A 915 6.03 12.14 27.89
C LEU A 915 5.88 10.68 28.31
N ALA A 916 6.63 9.77 27.68
CA ALA A 916 6.66 8.37 28.06
C ALA A 916 7.15 8.18 29.50
N SER A 917 8.22 8.87 29.90
CA SER A 917 8.75 8.82 31.26
C SER A 917 7.72 9.31 32.29
N ALA A 918 7.00 10.40 32.01
CA ALA A 918 5.94 10.91 32.88
C ALA A 918 4.81 9.88 33.06
N ALA A 919 4.36 9.24 31.98
CA ALA A 919 3.30 8.24 32.01
C ALA A 919 3.71 6.98 32.80
N ILE A 920 4.93 6.48 32.58
CA ILE A 920 5.46 5.30 33.29
C ILE A 920 5.61 5.59 34.79
N LYS A 921 6.18 6.75 35.15
CA LYS A 921 6.31 7.18 36.56
C LYS A 921 4.94 7.32 37.22
N ARG A 922 3.95 7.85 36.51
CA ARG A 922 2.58 7.96 37.01
C ARG A 922 1.97 6.58 37.27
N TYR A 923 2.11 5.65 36.33
CA TYR A 923 1.61 4.28 36.47
C TYR A 923 2.20 3.57 37.69
N VAL A 924 3.54 3.59 37.83
CA VAL A 924 4.24 2.97 38.97
C VAL A 924 3.94 3.70 40.27
N GLY A 925 3.86 5.03 40.25
CA GLY A 925 3.54 5.87 41.41
C GLY A 925 2.12 5.64 41.97
N LEU A 926 1.21 5.10 41.16
CA LEU A 926 -0.12 4.65 41.60
C LEU A 926 -0.10 3.24 42.23
N GLY A 927 1.07 2.63 42.40
CA GLY A 927 1.25 1.32 43.06
C GLY A 927 1.13 0.11 42.12
N ASN A 928 1.10 0.32 40.80
CA ASN A 928 0.95 -0.76 39.85
C ASN A 928 2.27 -1.51 39.59
N ALA A 929 2.19 -2.84 39.41
CA ALA A 929 3.35 -3.68 39.13
C ALA A 929 3.74 -3.68 37.64
N LEU A 930 5.05 -3.76 37.36
CA LEU A 930 5.60 -3.95 36.00
C LEU A 930 5.47 -5.41 35.55
N ASN A 931 4.23 -5.86 35.33
CA ASN A 931 3.92 -7.20 34.82
C ASN A 931 4.22 -7.34 33.31
N ALA A 932 4.00 -8.52 32.75
CA ALA A 932 4.26 -8.80 31.33
C ALA A 932 3.57 -7.82 30.36
N THR A 933 2.32 -7.44 30.63
CA THR A 933 1.55 -6.49 29.81
C THR A 933 2.20 -5.10 29.82
N ALA A 934 2.55 -4.59 31.01
CA ALA A 934 3.20 -3.29 31.16
C ALA A 934 4.61 -3.28 30.54
N LEU A 935 5.39 -4.34 30.74
CA LEU A 935 6.72 -4.47 30.14
C LEU A 935 6.67 -4.55 28.61
N ASN A 936 5.69 -5.25 28.04
CA ASN A 936 5.49 -5.28 26.59
C ASN A 936 5.04 -3.90 26.04
N ALA A 937 4.29 -3.13 26.82
CA ALA A 937 3.91 -1.77 26.45
C ALA A 937 5.10 -0.80 26.44
N ILE A 938 5.98 -0.90 27.45
CA ILE A 938 7.25 -0.16 27.52
C ILE A 938 8.17 -0.59 26.36
N GLY A 939 8.22 -1.90 26.11
CA GLY A 939 8.87 -2.51 24.96
C GLY A 939 10.35 -2.12 24.83
N LYS A 940 10.83 -2.13 23.58
CA LYS A 940 12.22 -1.85 23.25
C LYS A 940 12.59 -0.36 23.35
N ARG A 941 11.62 0.53 23.11
CA ARG A 941 11.84 1.97 23.01
C ARG A 941 12.01 2.64 24.37
N TYR A 942 11.18 2.27 25.33
CA TYR A 942 11.09 3.01 26.61
C TYR A 942 11.73 2.28 27.78
N VAL A 943 12.27 1.07 27.60
CA VAL A 943 12.89 0.30 28.69
C VAL A 943 14.05 1.05 29.35
N CYS A 944 14.79 1.86 28.58
CA CYS A 944 15.89 2.67 29.12
C CYS A 944 15.44 3.85 29.98
N LEU A 945 14.14 4.16 30.03
CA LEU A 945 13.58 5.22 30.88
C LEU A 945 13.29 4.76 32.31
N LEU A 946 13.32 3.46 32.56
CA LEU A 946 13.11 2.88 33.89
C LEU A 946 14.31 3.14 34.80
N ASN A 947 14.05 3.55 36.03
CA ASN A 947 15.10 3.75 37.02
C ASN A 947 15.51 2.43 37.69
N ALA A 948 16.63 2.44 38.44
CA ALA A 948 17.16 1.24 39.09
C ALA A 948 16.18 0.57 40.07
N THR A 949 15.32 1.34 40.75
CA THR A 949 14.32 0.80 41.69
C THR A 949 13.22 0.06 40.94
N GLU A 950 12.69 0.67 39.88
CA GLU A 950 11.69 0.08 38.98
C GLU A 950 12.22 -1.22 38.34
N LEU A 951 13.44 -1.19 37.81
CA LEU A 951 14.08 -2.37 37.19
C LEU A 951 14.28 -3.51 38.19
N LYS A 952 14.68 -3.21 39.44
CA LYS A 952 14.85 -4.22 40.49
C LYS A 952 13.52 -4.83 40.93
N ALA A 953 12.42 -4.09 40.84
CA ALA A 953 11.08 -4.56 41.17
C ALA A 953 10.48 -5.53 40.13
N ILE A 954 11.05 -5.62 38.92
CA ILE A 954 10.60 -6.56 37.89
C ILE A 954 10.75 -8.01 38.37
N ASP A 955 9.68 -8.78 38.28
CA ASP A 955 9.69 -10.22 38.55
C ASP A 955 10.27 -10.99 37.35
N PRO A 956 11.34 -11.81 37.52
CA PRO A 956 12.00 -12.50 36.40
C PRO A 956 11.07 -13.30 35.47
N PRO A 957 10.11 -14.11 35.96
CA PRO A 957 9.12 -14.79 35.11
C PRO A 957 8.38 -13.88 34.13
N SER A 958 8.16 -12.60 34.46
CA SER A 958 7.51 -11.64 33.54
C SER A 958 8.32 -11.43 32.25
N LEU A 959 9.65 -11.60 32.29
CA LEU A 959 10.52 -11.51 31.11
C LEU A 959 10.35 -12.70 30.15
N LYS A 960 9.75 -13.82 30.58
CA LYS A 960 9.37 -14.89 29.64
C LYS A 960 8.28 -14.45 28.68
N LEU A 961 7.34 -13.64 29.18
CA LEU A 961 6.16 -13.19 28.44
C LEU A 961 6.38 -11.83 27.78
N ALA A 962 7.44 -11.10 28.14
CA ALA A 962 7.78 -9.80 27.60
C ALA A 962 8.94 -9.84 26.58
N SER A 963 8.95 -8.88 25.65
CA SER A 963 10.04 -8.69 24.69
C SER A 963 10.67 -7.31 24.86
N LEU A 964 11.89 -7.27 25.42
CA LEU A 964 12.66 -6.04 25.66
C LEU A 964 13.97 -6.07 24.87
N ASP A 965 14.55 -4.89 24.64
CA ASP A 965 15.85 -4.70 24.02
C ASP A 965 16.60 -3.56 24.73
N PRO A 966 17.52 -3.89 25.64
CA PRO A 966 18.28 -2.88 26.38
C PRO A 966 19.54 -2.39 25.66
N SER A 967 19.75 -2.71 24.38
CA SER A 967 21.00 -2.41 23.65
C SER A 967 21.40 -0.94 23.67
N ALA A 968 20.44 -0.02 23.63
CA ALA A 968 20.66 1.44 23.71
C ALA A 968 20.81 1.98 25.14
N CYS A 969 20.57 1.16 26.18
CA CYS A 969 20.53 1.64 27.56
C CYS A 969 21.92 1.85 28.18
N SER A 970 21.93 2.51 29.34
CA SER A 970 23.10 2.62 30.22
C SER A 970 23.62 1.25 30.65
N GLN A 971 24.91 1.17 31.00
CA GLN A 971 25.52 -0.07 31.47
C GLN A 971 24.84 -0.61 32.74
N GLU A 972 24.46 0.26 33.67
CA GLU A 972 23.75 -0.13 34.91
C GLU A 972 22.39 -0.78 34.60
N THR A 973 21.62 -0.18 33.69
CA THR A 973 20.33 -0.74 33.25
C THR A 973 20.51 -2.13 32.62
N LYS A 974 21.53 -2.27 31.76
CA LYS A 974 21.82 -3.55 31.10
C LYS A 974 22.28 -4.61 32.09
N ASP A 975 23.10 -4.26 33.08
CA ASP A 975 23.57 -5.18 34.14
C ASP A 975 22.36 -5.74 34.94
N ILE A 976 21.43 -4.88 35.37
CA ILE A 976 20.22 -5.31 36.11
C ILE A 976 19.34 -6.22 35.26
N LEU A 977 19.08 -5.84 34.01
CA LEU A 977 18.21 -6.61 33.12
C LEU A 977 18.84 -7.94 32.70
N TYR A 978 20.16 -7.99 32.52
CA TYR A 978 20.87 -9.24 32.21
C TYR A 978 20.68 -10.28 33.31
N GLU A 979 20.88 -9.92 34.58
CA GLU A 979 20.70 -10.83 35.71
C GLU A 979 19.24 -11.32 35.83
N LYS A 980 18.27 -10.42 35.61
CA LYS A 980 16.85 -10.79 35.59
C LYS A 980 16.54 -11.75 34.43
N ALA A 981 17.05 -11.48 33.23
CA ALA A 981 16.84 -12.31 32.05
C ALA A 981 17.50 -13.69 32.19
N LYS A 982 18.75 -13.75 32.69
CA LYS A 982 19.46 -15.00 32.98
C LYS A 982 18.68 -15.86 33.97
N LYS A 983 18.14 -15.26 35.04
CA LYS A 983 17.28 -15.98 35.99
C LYS A 983 15.99 -16.45 35.32
N ALA A 984 15.35 -15.60 34.52
CA ALA A 984 14.12 -15.91 33.81
C ALA A 984 14.28 -17.10 32.86
N PHE A 985 15.36 -17.16 32.07
CA PHE A 985 15.55 -18.18 31.03
C PHE A 985 16.45 -19.35 31.45
N SER A 986 16.72 -19.49 32.75
CA SER A 986 17.65 -20.50 33.29
C SER A 986 17.25 -21.94 32.96
N ASP A 987 15.95 -22.23 32.84
CA ASP A 987 15.40 -23.53 32.45
C ASP A 987 15.79 -23.95 31.03
N GLN A 988 16.07 -22.99 30.15
CA GLN A 988 16.35 -23.26 28.74
C GLN A 988 17.85 -23.25 28.40
N HIS A 989 18.73 -23.05 29.39
CA HIS A 989 20.17 -22.82 29.18
C HIS A 989 20.90 -23.89 28.36
N HIS A 990 20.40 -25.12 28.35
CA HIS A 990 20.96 -26.26 27.62
C HIS A 990 20.52 -26.34 26.15
N LEU A 991 19.53 -25.55 25.73
CA LEU A 991 18.95 -25.59 24.39
C LEU A 991 19.59 -24.53 23.48
N PRO A 992 19.75 -24.79 22.17
CA PRO A 992 20.22 -23.79 21.21
C PRO A 992 19.37 -22.50 21.19
N ALA A 993 18.07 -22.63 21.50
CA ALA A 993 17.13 -21.51 21.60
C ALA A 993 17.50 -20.50 22.71
N TYR A 994 18.27 -20.90 23.74
CA TYR A 994 18.69 -20.00 24.82
C TYR A 994 19.39 -18.75 24.30
N TYR A 995 20.27 -18.93 23.32
CA TYR A 995 20.99 -17.82 22.71
C TYR A 995 20.02 -16.76 22.14
N GLN A 996 18.96 -17.18 21.44
CA GLN A 996 17.96 -16.27 20.86
C GLN A 996 17.13 -15.53 21.92
N LEU A 997 16.96 -16.11 23.11
CA LEU A 997 16.26 -15.46 24.22
C LEU A 997 17.14 -14.44 24.94
N ILE A 998 18.39 -14.80 25.21
CA ILE A 998 19.33 -13.94 25.96
C ILE A 998 20.00 -12.88 25.08
N LEU A 999 20.00 -13.05 23.75
CA LEU A 999 20.66 -12.18 22.77
C LEU A 999 20.49 -10.67 23.04
N PRO A 1000 19.29 -10.13 23.31
CA PRO A 1000 19.11 -8.69 23.54
C PRO A 1000 19.86 -8.17 24.78
N TYR A 1001 20.15 -9.04 25.75
CA TYR A 1001 20.74 -8.68 27.04
C TYR A 1001 22.27 -8.88 27.08
N LEU A 1002 22.87 -9.48 26.05
CA LEU A 1002 24.28 -9.89 26.06
C LEU A 1002 25.30 -8.75 26.17
N GLY A 1003 24.90 -7.50 25.91
CA GLY A 1003 25.77 -6.34 26.07
C GLY A 1003 26.39 -6.20 27.47
N SER A 1004 25.83 -6.86 28.49
CA SER A 1004 26.35 -6.88 29.88
C SER A 1004 26.70 -8.26 30.40
N ALA A 1005 26.77 -9.26 29.53
CA ALA A 1005 27.11 -10.62 29.95
C ALA A 1005 28.53 -10.66 30.57
N PRO A 1006 28.69 -11.33 31.73
CA PRO A 1006 30.01 -11.55 32.30
C PRO A 1006 30.81 -12.52 31.43
N ALA A 1007 32.14 -12.42 31.50
CA ALA A 1007 33.07 -13.28 30.78
C ALA A 1007 32.72 -14.77 30.91
N ALA A 1008 32.38 -15.24 32.11
CA ALA A 1008 32.06 -16.64 32.36
C ALA A 1008 30.88 -17.16 31.51
N ASP A 1009 29.85 -16.33 31.33
CA ASP A 1009 28.67 -16.70 30.55
C ASP A 1009 28.95 -16.68 29.05
N LEU A 1010 29.77 -15.73 28.57
CA LEU A 1010 30.24 -15.71 27.17
C LEU A 1010 31.11 -16.94 26.85
N LYS A 1011 31.98 -17.35 27.78
CA LYS A 1011 32.78 -18.57 27.66
C LYS A 1011 31.93 -19.85 27.70
N ALA A 1012 30.77 -19.81 28.35
CA ALA A 1012 29.82 -20.91 28.26
C ALA A 1012 29.16 -20.96 26.87
N LEU A 1013 28.72 -19.80 26.35
CA LEU A 1013 28.13 -19.69 25.01
C LEU A 1013 29.09 -20.09 23.89
N SER A 1014 30.39 -19.79 24.02
CA SER A 1014 31.39 -20.13 23.00
C SER A 1014 31.53 -21.64 22.76
N LYS A 1015 31.15 -22.47 23.74
CA LYS A 1015 31.16 -23.93 23.59
C LYS A 1015 30.07 -24.46 22.65
N GLY A 1016 29.04 -23.64 22.39
CA GLY A 1016 27.86 -24.03 21.61
C GLY A 1016 27.87 -23.62 20.14
N ASN A 1017 28.92 -22.96 19.65
CA ASN A 1017 29.00 -22.42 18.29
C ASN A 1017 27.75 -21.61 17.87
N VAL A 1018 27.43 -20.58 18.66
CA VAL A 1018 26.15 -19.85 18.56
C VAL A 1018 26.01 -18.99 17.30
N ASN A 1019 27.07 -18.85 16.49
CA ASN A 1019 27.12 -18.01 15.29
C ASN A 1019 26.72 -16.55 15.57
N MET A 1020 27.32 -15.97 16.61
CA MET A 1020 27.11 -14.58 17.00
C MET A 1020 27.49 -13.64 15.85
N ASN A 1021 26.65 -12.63 15.60
CA ASN A 1021 26.95 -11.61 14.61
C ASN A 1021 28.08 -10.72 15.14
N VAL A 1022 28.99 -10.29 14.24
CA VAL A 1022 30.08 -9.39 14.65
C VAL A 1022 29.53 -8.06 15.20
N SER A 1023 28.38 -7.60 14.68
CA SER A 1023 27.66 -6.44 15.21
C SER A 1023 27.23 -6.62 16.67
N THR A 1024 26.81 -7.82 17.10
CA THR A 1024 26.56 -8.13 18.50
C THR A 1024 27.86 -8.21 19.30
N PHE A 1025 28.88 -8.88 18.74
CA PHE A 1025 30.17 -9.06 19.40
C PHE A 1025 30.82 -7.72 19.79
N VAL A 1026 30.76 -6.71 18.91
CA VAL A 1026 31.32 -5.37 19.19
C VAL A 1026 30.53 -4.57 20.23
N THR A 1027 29.32 -5.02 20.60
CA THR A 1027 28.49 -4.38 21.65
C THR A 1027 28.65 -5.01 23.04
N LEU A 1028 29.43 -6.07 23.16
CA LEU A 1028 29.69 -6.75 24.44
C LEU A 1028 30.44 -5.84 25.41
N ARG A 1029 30.22 -6.04 26.70
CA ARG A 1029 30.96 -5.36 27.78
C ARG A 1029 32.46 -5.52 27.57
N ARG A 1030 33.16 -4.38 27.50
CA ARG A 1030 34.62 -4.32 27.23
C ARG A 1030 35.42 -5.28 28.09
N GLU A 1031 35.21 -5.25 29.41
CA GLU A 1031 35.94 -6.11 30.36
C GLU A 1031 35.74 -7.60 30.07
N SER A 1032 34.50 -8.00 29.76
CA SER A 1032 34.18 -9.38 29.39
C SER A 1032 34.85 -9.77 28.08
N LEU A 1033 34.78 -8.90 27.07
CA LEU A 1033 35.36 -9.13 25.74
C LEU A 1033 36.88 -9.29 25.80
N MET A 1034 37.58 -8.43 26.55
CA MET A 1034 39.05 -8.51 26.68
C MET A 1034 39.53 -9.80 27.35
N SER A 1035 38.67 -10.48 28.10
CA SER A 1035 39.01 -11.75 28.77
C SER A 1035 38.83 -13.00 27.90
N LEU A 1036 38.31 -12.84 26.67
CA LEU A 1036 38.06 -13.93 25.72
C LEU A 1036 39.33 -14.27 24.94
N THR A 1037 39.59 -15.57 24.78
CA THR A 1037 40.68 -16.11 23.96
C THR A 1037 40.29 -16.19 22.48
N PRO A 1038 41.25 -16.29 21.54
CA PRO A 1038 40.95 -16.49 20.11
C PRO A 1038 40.05 -17.70 19.85
N SER A 1039 40.26 -18.82 20.54
CA SER A 1039 39.40 -20.01 20.42
C SER A 1039 37.97 -19.78 20.93
N GLU A 1040 37.79 -18.99 21.99
CA GLU A 1040 36.46 -18.64 22.49
C GLU A 1040 35.75 -17.68 21.52
N VAL A 1041 36.47 -16.72 20.92
CA VAL A 1041 35.91 -15.83 19.88
C VAL A 1041 35.52 -16.62 18.64
N GLN A 1042 36.34 -17.60 18.22
CA GLN A 1042 35.98 -18.55 17.16
C GLN A 1042 34.69 -19.31 17.49
N GLY A 1043 34.55 -19.81 18.72
CA GLY A 1043 33.35 -20.50 19.19
C GLY A 1043 32.11 -19.60 19.34
N LEU A 1044 32.28 -18.29 19.58
CA LEU A 1044 31.15 -17.36 19.59
C LEU A 1044 30.70 -17.00 18.16
N LEU A 1045 31.63 -16.59 17.30
CA LEU A 1045 31.31 -16.07 15.97
C LEU A 1045 30.97 -17.17 14.96
N GLY A 1046 31.55 -18.36 15.09
CA GLY A 1046 31.30 -19.48 14.18
C GLY A 1046 31.53 -19.10 12.72
N MET A 1047 30.50 -19.27 11.89
CA MET A 1047 30.55 -18.93 10.46
C MET A 1047 30.72 -17.43 10.18
N ASN A 1048 30.47 -16.56 11.17
CA ASN A 1048 30.68 -15.13 11.06
C ASN A 1048 32.13 -14.70 11.37
N LEU A 1049 33.01 -15.62 11.77
CA LEU A 1049 34.41 -15.33 12.12
C LEU A 1049 35.17 -14.54 11.02
N PRO A 1050 35.05 -14.85 9.72
CA PRO A 1050 35.77 -14.09 8.67
C PRO A 1050 35.42 -12.60 8.63
N GLU A 1051 34.22 -12.21 9.04
CA GLU A 1051 33.82 -10.80 9.08
C GLU A 1051 34.62 -10.00 10.10
N LEU A 1052 35.19 -10.64 11.13
CA LEU A 1052 35.98 -9.99 12.17
C LEU A 1052 37.19 -9.23 11.58
N ALA A 1053 37.74 -9.71 10.47
CA ALA A 1053 38.85 -9.06 9.77
C ALA A 1053 38.51 -7.64 9.28
N GLN A 1054 37.24 -7.38 8.91
CA GLN A 1054 36.78 -6.05 8.51
C GLN A 1054 36.77 -5.05 9.67
N TRP A 1055 36.74 -5.55 10.91
CA TRP A 1055 36.69 -4.77 12.14
C TRP A 1055 38.05 -4.65 12.82
N GLN A 1056 39.13 -5.23 12.28
CA GLN A 1056 40.44 -5.30 12.94
C GLN A 1056 41.02 -3.95 13.37
N TYR A 1057 40.65 -2.86 12.67
CA TYR A 1057 41.11 -1.50 12.96
C TYR A 1057 40.12 -0.67 13.79
N ARG A 1058 38.95 -1.24 14.14
CA ARG A 1058 37.90 -0.57 14.91
C ARG A 1058 37.86 -1.08 16.35
N THR A 1059 37.64 -0.18 17.30
CA THR A 1059 37.36 -0.53 18.70
C THR A 1059 35.97 -1.19 18.80
N PRO A 1060 35.76 -2.24 19.61
CA PRO A 1060 36.68 -2.86 20.57
C PRO A 1060 37.57 -3.97 19.99
N VAL A 1061 37.37 -4.40 18.74
CA VAL A 1061 38.10 -5.53 18.13
C VAL A 1061 39.60 -5.29 18.08
N ARG A 1062 40.02 -4.09 17.69
CA ARG A 1062 41.43 -3.68 17.67
C ARG A 1062 42.12 -3.88 19.03
N GLU A 1063 41.47 -3.45 20.09
CA GLU A 1063 42.01 -3.54 21.46
C GLU A 1063 42.11 -4.99 21.91
N TRP A 1064 41.10 -5.80 21.57
CA TRP A 1064 41.12 -7.24 21.82
C TRP A 1064 42.29 -7.91 21.10
N ILE A 1065 42.53 -7.61 19.82
CA ILE A 1065 43.68 -8.11 19.05
C ILE A 1065 44.99 -7.79 19.76
N GLN A 1066 45.16 -6.56 20.26
CA GLN A 1066 46.40 -6.11 20.92
C GLN A 1066 46.72 -6.85 22.22
N VAL A 1067 45.71 -7.36 22.94
CA VAL A 1067 45.91 -8.14 24.17
C VAL A 1067 46.13 -9.63 23.91
N GLN A 1068 45.96 -10.10 22.66
CA GLN A 1068 46.24 -11.49 22.28
C GLN A 1068 47.66 -11.66 21.72
N LYS A 1069 48.18 -12.89 21.81
CA LYS A 1069 49.42 -13.30 21.15
C LYS A 1069 49.19 -13.43 19.65
N GLN A 1070 50.12 -12.95 18.83
CA GLN A 1070 50.01 -13.06 17.36
C GLN A 1070 49.91 -14.52 16.91
N SER A 1071 50.68 -15.44 17.52
CA SER A 1071 50.64 -16.88 17.21
C SER A 1071 49.29 -17.53 17.46
N GLU A 1072 48.51 -17.05 18.44
CA GLU A 1072 47.15 -17.53 18.71
C GLU A 1072 46.11 -16.93 17.75
N LEU A 1073 46.32 -15.68 17.30
CA LEU A 1073 45.49 -15.05 16.29
C LEU A 1073 45.67 -15.71 14.91
N ASP A 1074 46.89 -16.10 14.57
CA ASP A 1074 47.22 -16.75 13.31
C ASP A 1074 46.49 -18.11 13.13
N LYS A 1075 46.18 -18.81 14.24
CA LYS A 1075 45.38 -20.04 14.24
C LYS A 1075 43.93 -19.85 13.77
N LEU A 1076 43.43 -18.61 13.77
CA LEU A 1076 42.10 -18.31 13.26
C LEU A 1076 42.03 -18.29 11.72
N HIS A 1077 43.19 -18.22 11.04
CA HIS A 1077 43.29 -18.24 9.56
C HIS A 1077 42.47 -17.16 8.83
N ILE A 1078 42.22 -16.02 9.48
CA ILE A 1078 41.47 -14.86 8.92
C ILE A 1078 42.34 -13.61 8.71
N GLY A 1079 43.67 -13.72 8.88
CA GLY A 1079 44.61 -12.64 8.57
C GLY A 1079 44.59 -11.45 9.55
N LEU A 1080 44.24 -11.67 10.81
CA LEU A 1080 44.31 -10.63 11.84
C LEU A 1080 45.76 -10.30 12.18
N THR A 1081 46.09 -9.01 12.27
CA THR A 1081 47.44 -8.53 12.57
C THR A 1081 47.43 -7.50 13.69
N GLY A 1082 48.53 -7.41 14.44
CA GLY A 1082 48.71 -6.42 15.52
C GLY A 1082 48.64 -6.99 16.94
N GLY A 1083 48.72 -8.31 17.10
CA GLY A 1083 48.87 -8.96 18.41
C GLY A 1083 50.27 -8.82 18.98
N MET A 1084 50.42 -9.20 20.24
CA MET A 1084 51.71 -9.18 20.95
C MET A 1084 52.70 -10.15 20.29
N GLN A 1085 53.85 -9.62 19.86
CA GLN A 1085 54.93 -10.39 19.25
C GLN A 1085 55.61 -11.26 20.30
N GLU A 1086 55.83 -12.53 19.97
CA GLU A 1086 56.52 -13.46 20.86
C GLU A 1086 58.04 -13.33 20.65
N GLY A 1087 58.70 -12.57 21.53
CA GLY A 1087 60.15 -12.39 21.54
C GLY A 1087 60.64 -11.56 22.73
N TYR A 1088 61.81 -11.89 23.26
CA TYR A 1088 62.45 -11.16 24.37
C TYR A 1088 62.87 -9.75 23.88
N ILE A 1089 62.43 -8.70 24.57
CA ILE A 1089 63.08 -7.39 24.43
C ILE A 1089 64.44 -7.49 25.13
N ASN A 1090 65.52 -7.58 24.35
CA ASN A 1090 66.86 -7.38 24.87
C ASN A 1090 67.03 -5.88 25.16
N ILE A 1091 66.72 -5.44 26.39
CA ILE A 1091 67.04 -4.09 26.84
C ILE A 1091 68.55 -4.02 27.00
N ILE A 1092 69.27 -3.69 25.93
CA ILE A 1092 70.65 -3.25 26.03
C ILE A 1092 70.59 -1.85 26.63
N THR A 1093 70.78 -1.75 27.95
CA THR A 1093 71.05 -0.47 28.62
C THR A 1093 72.25 0.20 27.94
N PRO A 1094 72.11 1.41 27.36
CA PRO A 1094 73.26 2.14 26.86
C PRO A 1094 74.15 2.52 28.05
N LYS A 1095 75.40 2.09 28.04
CA LYS A 1095 76.43 2.63 28.94
C LYS A 1095 76.64 4.10 28.56
N PHE A 1096 76.16 5.01 29.39
CA PHE A 1096 76.54 6.42 29.29
C PHE A 1096 78.03 6.58 29.65
N PRO A 1097 78.86 7.24 28.81
CA PRO A 1097 80.17 7.69 29.22
C PRO A 1097 80.06 8.83 30.23
N ALA A 1098 81.03 8.89 31.13
CA ALA A 1098 81.11 9.82 32.24
C ALA A 1098 81.07 11.30 31.82
N VAL A 1099 80.47 12.10 32.71
CA VAL A 1099 80.36 13.56 32.67
C VAL A 1099 81.75 14.21 32.56
N SER A 1100 81.91 15.10 31.58
CA SER A 1100 82.95 16.14 31.60
C SER A 1100 82.28 17.52 31.65
N SER A 1101 82.78 18.34 32.56
CA SER A 1101 82.30 19.64 32.99
C SER A 1101 82.74 20.80 32.07
N ALA A 1102 81.82 21.76 31.85
CA ALA A 1102 81.98 23.22 31.55
C ALA A 1102 81.19 23.71 30.30
N PRO A 1103 80.88 25.02 30.16
CA PRO A 1103 79.66 25.66 30.64
C PRO A 1103 78.72 26.18 29.51
N LEU A 1104 77.54 26.67 29.93
CA LEU A 1104 76.46 27.28 29.13
C LEU A 1104 76.92 28.17 27.95
N GLY A 1105 76.33 27.95 26.77
CA GLY A 1105 76.37 28.86 25.62
C GLY A 1105 75.07 28.79 24.80
N THR A 1106 74.20 29.77 25.02
CA THR A 1106 73.14 30.32 24.15
C THR A 1106 72.81 29.59 22.83
N VAL A 1107 71.70 28.83 22.79
CA VAL A 1107 70.60 28.93 21.79
C VAL A 1107 69.37 28.21 22.37
N ALA A 1108 68.70 28.85 23.32
CA ALA A 1108 67.35 28.50 23.74
C ALA A 1108 66.44 29.65 23.35
N MET A 1109 66.11 29.79 22.06
CA MET A 1109 65.05 30.66 21.53
C MET A 1109 64.77 30.32 20.06
N ALA A 1110 64.25 29.13 19.79
CA ALA A 1110 63.67 28.80 18.47
C ALA A 1110 62.47 27.83 18.53
N PHE A 1111 62.31 27.04 19.60
CA PHE A 1111 61.23 26.04 19.66
C PHE A 1111 59.96 26.45 20.42
N HIS A 1112 59.89 27.67 20.96
CA HIS A 1112 58.67 28.17 21.62
C HIS A 1112 57.74 29.00 20.71
N LEU A 1113 58.05 29.17 19.43
CA LEU A 1113 57.18 29.87 18.47
C LEU A 1113 56.37 28.94 17.55
N LEU A 1114 56.65 27.63 17.55
CA LEU A 1114 55.94 26.67 16.68
C LEU A 1114 54.54 26.29 17.22
N HIS A 1115 54.36 26.26 18.55
CA HIS A 1115 53.08 25.90 19.15
C HIS A 1115 52.02 27.02 19.06
N ALA A 1116 52.44 28.29 19.01
CA ALA A 1116 51.52 29.42 18.90
C ALA A 1116 50.97 29.60 17.45
N LEU A 1117 51.78 29.29 16.43
CA LEU A 1117 51.38 29.40 15.02
C LEU A 1117 50.42 28.28 14.56
N LEU A 1118 50.51 27.09 15.17
CA LEU A 1118 49.62 25.96 14.89
C LEU A 1118 48.21 26.16 15.48
N LEU A 1119 48.10 26.85 16.61
CA LEU A 1119 46.81 27.20 17.22
C LEU A 1119 46.08 28.33 16.46
N SER A 1120 46.81 29.26 15.83
CA SER A 1120 46.20 30.30 14.99
C SER A 1120 45.66 29.77 13.66
N PHE A 1121 46.26 28.72 13.10
CA PHE A 1121 45.77 28.11 11.84
C PHE A 1121 44.51 27.26 12.05
N LEU A 1122 44.39 26.58 13.20
CA LEU A 1122 43.22 25.77 13.54
C LEU A 1122 41.95 26.60 13.80
N MET A 1123 42.09 27.85 14.25
CA MET A 1123 40.93 28.73 14.50
C MET A 1123 40.41 29.44 13.24
N VAL A 1124 41.18 29.49 12.15
CA VAL A 1124 40.73 30.09 10.87
C VAL A 1124 40.02 29.06 9.97
N SER A 1125 40.32 27.77 10.11
CA SER A 1125 39.63 26.70 9.35
C SER A 1125 38.29 26.25 9.94
N ILE A 1126 37.88 26.76 11.11
CA ILE A 1126 36.57 26.45 11.74
C ILE A 1126 35.53 27.55 11.43
N LEU A 1127 35.89 28.60 10.71
CA LEU A 1127 35.00 29.71 10.30
C LEU A 1127 35.08 30.00 8.79
N SER A 1128 35.15 28.96 7.96
CA SER A 1128 34.91 29.05 6.50
C SER A 1128 34.03 27.93 6.02
#